data_AF-B9EU38-F1
#
_entry.id   AF-B9EU38-F1
#
_cell.length_a   1.000
_cell.length_b   1.000
_cell.length_c   1.000
_cell.angle_alpha   90.00
_cell.angle_beta   90.00
_cell.angle_gamma   90.00
#
_symmetry.space_group_name_H-M   'P 1'
#
loop_
_entity.id
_entity.type
_entity.pdbx_description
1 polymer ?
#
loop_
_entity_poly.entity_id
_entity_poly.type
_entity_poly.pdbx_seq_one_letter_code
_entity_poly.pdbx_strand_id
1 'polypeptide(L)'
;MSPPSSFPDYSPNSCSLFPGIKHCTFGAVPCTTMRWRDRFRGGNLVAPLTTGLEDGIRHNVMHMTSVEQFYQDCSYQVAFLCAFDEVADFYRSQLITSETRRGIVVATALEVDKASNCLSTIAAMTMMFLHNRDYQRYALLEEVRNSLLKEPTLHDAIKIVVTYRKQELLQLKEQNNDPAKPEVVIVEDDEVMLDYEISSPVVKLESPVKTSRFEDLDKQYFIVKLDDDDFSRTENHHHGGPLRGHGSSSSPAPSPPPPLSPKRVLVPVADGTEPVEAAATADVLNRAGARVTVATADPAGDDRGLLVEAAFGVKLVADGRVADLEGEAFDLIALPGGMPGSANLRDCKVLEKMVKKQAEQGGLYAAICATPAVTLAHWGLLKGLKATCYPSFMEKFTAEIIPVNSRVVVDRNAVTSQGPATAIEYALALVEQLYGKEKSEEVAGPLYVRPQPGVDYVIDEFNSVEWKCSGTPQEGIPGQGLLSKHKVLVPVANGSEEMEALNLIDILRRAGANVTVASVEDKLQVVTRRHKFNLIADIMVEEAAKREFDLIVMPGGLPGAQKLSSTKVLVDLLKKQAESNKPYGAICASPAYVLEPHGLLKGKKATSFPPMAHLLTDQSACDSRVVVDGNLITSKAPGSATEFALAIVEKLFGREKAVSIAKELIFM
;
A
#
# COMPACT_ATOMS: atom_id res chain seq x y z
N MET A 1 -12.92 27.50 -54.24
CA MET A 1 -11.69 28.31 -54.27
C MET A 1 -10.52 27.39 -53.95
N SER A 2 -9.41 27.50 -54.68
CA SER A 2 -8.25 26.61 -54.53
C SER A 2 -7.26 27.14 -53.48
N PRO A 3 -6.45 26.28 -52.83
CA PRO A 3 -5.44 26.72 -51.87
C PRO A 3 -4.15 27.23 -52.56
N PRO A 4 -3.36 28.11 -51.92
CA PRO A 4 -2.01 28.42 -52.33
C PRO A 4 -1.02 27.38 -51.79
N SER A 5 -0.32 26.70 -52.69
CA SER A 5 0.83 25.83 -52.41
C SER A 5 2.15 26.54 -52.69
N SER A 6 3.16 26.42 -51.80
CA SER A 6 4.57 26.40 -52.22
C SER A 6 5.53 26.04 -51.07
N PHE A 7 6.21 24.89 -51.21
CA PHE A 7 7.60 24.75 -50.75
C PHE A 7 8.54 25.19 -51.88
N PRO A 8 9.74 25.69 -51.56
CA PRO A 8 10.96 25.44 -52.33
C PRO A 8 11.79 24.31 -51.67
N ASP A 9 12.66 23.67 -52.44
CA ASP A 9 13.43 22.47 -52.03
C ASP A 9 14.88 22.54 -52.57
N TYR A 10 15.75 21.63 -52.12
CA TYR A 10 17.16 21.39 -52.49
C TYR A 10 18.26 22.40 -52.05
N SER A 11 18.92 22.06 -50.92
CA SER A 11 20.35 21.65 -50.77
C SER A 11 21.52 22.37 -51.51
N PRO A 12 22.81 22.15 -51.14
CA PRO A 12 23.42 21.79 -49.85
C PRO A 12 24.59 22.73 -49.43
N ASN A 13 25.22 22.45 -48.28
CA ASN A 13 26.58 22.91 -47.86
C ASN A 13 26.88 24.43 -47.82
N SER A 14 26.75 25.03 -46.64
CA SER A 14 27.74 26.02 -46.15
C SER A 14 27.70 26.19 -44.63
N CYS A 15 28.87 26.20 -43.99
CA CYS A 15 29.01 26.49 -42.56
C CYS A 15 29.43 27.95 -42.36
N SER A 16 28.54 28.79 -41.80
CA SER A 16 28.94 30.06 -41.22
C SER A 16 27.92 30.62 -40.22
N LEU A 17 28.21 30.39 -38.94
CA LEU A 17 28.17 31.36 -37.84
C LEU A 17 27.14 32.52 -37.92
N PHE A 18 26.07 32.45 -37.11
CA PHE A 18 25.30 33.64 -36.74
C PHE A 18 26.00 34.43 -35.61
N PRO A 19 26.31 35.73 -35.80
CA PRO A 19 26.86 36.57 -34.75
C PRO A 19 25.73 37.17 -33.88
N GLY A 20 25.50 36.66 -32.67
CA GLY A 20 24.34 37.11 -31.88
C GLY A 20 24.35 36.93 -30.35
N ILE A 21 25.33 36.23 -29.75
CA ILE A 21 25.38 36.05 -28.29
C ILE A 21 26.78 36.38 -27.77
N LYS A 22 26.88 37.38 -26.88
CA LYS A 22 28.09 37.67 -26.08
C LYS A 22 27.83 37.35 -24.61
N HIS A 23 28.66 36.48 -24.07
CA HIS A 23 28.88 36.17 -22.64
C HIS A 23 27.71 36.41 -21.66
N CYS A 24 26.98 35.34 -21.34
CA CYS A 24 26.51 35.15 -19.96
C CYS A 24 27.58 34.36 -19.20
N THR A 25 28.37 35.07 -18.39
CA THR A 25 29.21 34.46 -17.37
C THR A 25 28.33 33.79 -16.31
N PHE A 26 28.64 32.55 -15.91
CA PHE A 26 28.02 31.94 -14.73
C PHE A 26 28.44 32.71 -13.47
N GLY A 27 27.55 33.58 -12.99
CA GLY A 27 27.70 34.25 -11.70
C GLY A 27 27.39 33.28 -10.58
N ALA A 28 28.33 33.09 -9.65
CA ALA A 28 28.09 32.26 -8.46
C ALA A 28 27.00 32.90 -7.58
N VAL A 29 25.92 32.16 -7.32
CA VAL A 29 24.94 32.53 -6.30
C VAL A 29 25.57 32.25 -4.92
N PRO A 30 25.65 33.25 -4.01
CA PRO A 30 26.39 33.08 -2.76
C PRO A 30 25.57 32.30 -1.72
N CYS A 31 25.94 31.05 -1.47
CA CYS A 31 25.51 30.34 -0.26
C CYS A 31 26.03 31.09 0.98
N THR A 32 25.13 31.80 1.67
CA THR A 32 25.45 32.50 2.92
C THR A 32 25.80 31.51 4.01
N THR A 33 27.07 31.49 4.40
CA THR A 33 27.60 30.60 5.45
C THR A 33 27.08 31.00 6.83
N MET A 34 26.15 30.21 7.38
CA MET A 34 25.89 30.23 8.83
C MET A 34 27.16 29.77 9.56
N ARG A 35 27.76 30.68 10.33
CA ARG A 35 29.01 30.41 11.05
C ARG A 35 28.75 29.56 12.29
N TRP A 36 29.11 28.29 12.25
CA TRP A 36 29.45 27.50 13.43
C TRP A 36 30.92 27.11 13.39
N ARG A 37 31.76 27.97 13.95
CA ARG A 37 33.20 27.71 14.11
C ARG A 37 33.78 28.50 15.28
N ASP A 38 33.71 27.92 16.48
CA ASP A 38 34.60 28.30 17.58
C ASP A 38 34.66 27.18 18.63
N ARG A 39 35.86 26.96 19.20
CA ARG A 39 36.27 25.80 20.03
C ARG A 39 36.29 24.47 19.25
N PHE A 40 37.25 23.56 19.42
CA PHE A 40 38.43 23.51 20.29
C PHE A 40 39.76 23.47 19.51
N ARG A 41 40.89 23.69 20.21
CA ARG A 41 42.26 23.48 19.71
C ARG A 41 42.90 22.26 20.38
N GLY A 42 43.80 21.58 19.65
CA GLY A 42 44.89 20.79 20.24
C GLY A 42 44.92 19.32 19.82
N GLY A 43 46.11 18.83 19.45
CA GLY A 43 46.34 17.41 19.13
C GLY A 43 47.13 17.19 17.83
N ASN A 44 48.43 17.47 17.84
CA ASN A 44 49.33 16.94 16.80
C ASN A 44 49.69 15.49 17.17
N LEU A 45 49.61 14.58 16.19
CA LEU A 45 50.39 13.34 16.19
C LEU A 45 50.70 12.94 14.75
N VAL A 46 51.91 12.43 14.52
CA VAL A 46 52.51 12.18 13.22
C VAL A 46 53.24 10.84 13.27
N ALA A 47 53.35 10.17 12.12
CA ALA A 47 54.02 8.89 11.87
C ALA A 47 53.23 7.63 12.31
N PRO A 48 53.57 6.45 11.77
CA PRO A 48 53.65 6.19 10.32
C PRO A 48 52.90 4.91 9.90
N LEU A 49 52.73 4.73 8.58
CA LEU A 49 52.19 3.50 7.97
C LEU A 49 53.13 2.30 8.14
N THR A 50 52.71 1.28 8.89
CA THR A 50 53.01 -0.15 8.61
C THR A 50 52.09 -1.09 9.40
N THR A 51 51.76 -2.24 8.80
CA THR A 51 51.18 -3.48 9.39
C THR A 51 49.80 -3.43 10.10
N GLY A 52 48.92 -4.39 9.76
CA GLY A 52 47.76 -4.79 10.59
C GLY A 52 46.38 -4.32 10.13
N LEU A 53 45.82 -4.92 9.07
CA LEU A 53 44.46 -4.59 8.60
C LEU A 53 43.34 -5.24 9.45
N GLU A 54 43.65 -6.28 10.23
CA GLU A 54 42.63 -7.09 10.94
C GLU A 54 42.10 -6.46 12.24
N ASP A 55 42.89 -5.61 12.92
CA ASP A 55 42.43 -4.87 14.11
C ASP A 55 41.59 -3.62 13.76
N GLY A 56 41.75 -3.07 12.55
CA GLY A 56 41.11 -1.83 12.12
C GLY A 56 39.57 -1.87 12.11
N ILE A 57 38.98 -3.06 11.99
CA ILE A 57 37.53 -3.25 12.01
C ILE A 57 36.97 -3.30 13.46
N ARG A 58 37.77 -3.77 14.43
CA ARG A 58 37.31 -3.93 15.83
C ARG A 58 37.36 -2.66 16.66
N HIS A 59 38.23 -1.70 16.34
CA HIS A 59 38.36 -0.48 17.13
C HIS A 59 37.34 0.63 16.78
N ASN A 60 36.93 0.73 15.52
CA ASN A 60 36.17 1.89 15.03
C ASN A 60 34.68 1.93 15.42
N VAL A 61 34.14 0.86 16.01
CA VAL A 61 32.75 0.85 16.55
C VAL A 61 32.68 1.43 17.98
N MET A 62 33.81 1.57 18.68
CA MET A 62 33.85 1.98 20.11
C MET A 62 34.04 3.48 20.36
N HIS A 63 34.20 4.31 19.32
CA HIS A 63 34.58 5.74 19.47
C HIS A 63 33.69 6.74 18.71
N MET A 64 32.37 6.53 18.73
CA MET A 64 31.44 7.67 18.65
C MET A 64 31.36 8.33 20.03
N THR A 65 32.02 9.48 20.20
CA THR A 65 32.19 10.14 21.52
C THR A 65 31.04 11.08 21.91
N SER A 66 30.07 11.35 21.03
CA SER A 66 28.80 11.97 21.42
C SER A 66 27.62 11.52 20.55
N VAL A 67 26.42 11.60 21.12
CA VAL A 67 25.14 11.31 20.45
C VAL A 67 24.82 12.37 19.38
N GLU A 68 25.27 13.61 19.55
CA GLU A 68 25.06 14.70 18.58
C GLU A 68 25.77 14.42 17.25
N GLN A 69 26.95 13.79 17.28
CA GLN A 69 27.72 13.46 16.08
C GLN A 69 27.01 12.40 15.22
N PHE A 70 26.40 11.39 15.86
CA PHE A 70 25.52 10.42 15.20
C PHE A 70 24.30 11.10 14.54
N TYR A 71 23.62 12.00 15.26
CA TYR A 71 22.49 12.74 14.68
C TYR A 71 22.90 13.69 13.54
N GLN A 72 24.11 14.26 13.56
CA GLN A 72 24.63 15.07 12.45
C GLN A 72 24.87 14.21 11.20
N ASP A 73 25.55 13.07 11.31
CA ASP A 73 25.80 12.20 10.14
C ASP A 73 24.49 11.66 9.54
N CYS A 74 23.52 11.26 10.37
CA CYS A 74 22.19 10.87 9.88
C CYS A 74 21.45 12.06 9.22
N SER A 75 21.58 13.28 9.75
CA SER A 75 20.97 14.47 9.14
C SER A 75 21.62 14.81 7.79
N TYR A 76 22.94 14.64 7.65
CA TYR A 76 23.64 14.79 6.37
C TYR A 76 23.23 13.72 5.36
N GLN A 77 23.05 12.47 5.78
CA GLN A 77 22.56 11.40 4.90
C GLN A 77 21.13 11.68 4.39
N VAL A 78 20.22 12.12 5.27
CA VAL A 78 18.85 12.50 4.87
C VAL A 78 18.85 13.73 3.94
N ALA A 79 19.65 14.75 4.26
CA ALA A 79 19.78 15.94 3.40
C ALA A 79 20.39 15.61 2.03
N PHE A 80 21.37 14.70 1.96
CA PHE A 80 21.94 14.21 0.70
C PHE A 80 20.90 13.48 -0.14
N LEU A 81 20.10 12.60 0.45
CA LEU A 81 19.02 11.89 -0.26
C LEU A 81 17.95 12.86 -0.79
N CYS A 82 17.51 13.83 0.02
CA CYS A 82 16.53 14.83 -0.42
C CYS A 82 17.07 15.71 -1.56
N ALA A 83 18.33 16.17 -1.47
CA ALA A 83 18.97 16.93 -2.54
C ALA A 83 19.19 16.10 -3.82
N PHE A 84 19.45 14.80 -3.69
CA PHE A 84 19.58 13.89 -4.81
C PHE A 84 18.23 13.68 -5.53
N ASP A 85 17.13 13.52 -4.78
CA ASP A 85 15.78 13.43 -5.35
C ASP A 85 15.34 14.75 -6.01
N GLU A 86 15.59 15.92 -5.41
CA GLU A 86 15.31 17.23 -6.03
C GLU A 86 16.06 17.42 -7.36
N VAL A 87 17.34 17.02 -7.42
CA VAL A 87 18.13 17.05 -8.66
C VAL A 87 17.63 16.02 -9.66
N ALA A 88 17.26 14.82 -9.21
CA ALA A 88 16.72 13.77 -10.07
C ALA A 88 15.37 14.18 -10.69
N ASP A 89 14.49 14.83 -9.93
CA ASP A 89 13.21 15.36 -10.42
C ASP A 89 13.38 16.60 -11.32
N PHE A 90 14.33 17.48 -11.03
CA PHE A 90 14.69 18.57 -11.94
C PHE A 90 15.07 18.03 -13.34
N TYR A 91 15.94 17.03 -13.42
CA TYR A 91 16.29 16.37 -14.70
C TYR A 91 15.21 15.39 -15.23
N ARG A 92 14.21 15.03 -14.41
CA ARG A 92 12.99 14.32 -14.83
C ARG A 92 12.04 15.27 -15.59
N SER A 93 11.94 16.53 -15.14
CA SER A 93 11.11 17.59 -15.74
C SER A 93 11.60 18.05 -17.12
N GLN A 94 12.90 17.98 -17.37
CA GLN A 94 13.50 18.29 -18.67
C GLN A 94 13.48 17.05 -19.58
N LEU A 95 13.09 17.23 -20.85
CA LEU A 95 12.94 16.16 -21.85
C LEU A 95 14.30 15.67 -22.41
N ILE A 96 15.14 15.16 -21.52
CA ILE A 96 16.48 14.62 -21.81
C ILE A 96 16.38 13.09 -21.95
N THR A 97 17.05 12.53 -22.96
CA THR A 97 17.01 11.09 -23.28
C THR A 97 17.81 10.24 -22.29
N SER A 98 17.55 8.93 -22.29
CA SER A 98 17.99 8.00 -21.24
C SER A 98 19.51 7.86 -21.09
N GLU A 99 20.29 8.06 -22.15
CA GLU A 99 21.76 7.90 -22.09
C GLU A 99 22.46 9.16 -21.58
N THR A 100 22.01 10.35 -21.98
CA THR A 100 22.48 11.61 -21.41
C THR A 100 22.11 11.71 -19.91
N ARG A 101 20.94 11.20 -19.52
CA ARG A 101 20.57 11.05 -18.09
C ARG A 101 21.56 10.17 -17.31
N ARG A 102 22.01 9.04 -17.88
CA ARG A 102 23.00 8.13 -17.23
C ARG A 102 24.35 8.81 -17.00
N GLY A 103 24.87 9.54 -18.00
CA GLY A 103 26.14 10.25 -17.90
C GLY A 103 26.14 11.34 -16.82
N ILE A 104 25.06 12.11 -16.71
CA ILE A 104 24.95 13.21 -15.74
C ILE A 104 24.91 12.68 -14.30
N VAL A 105 24.10 11.65 -13.99
CA VAL A 105 24.00 11.11 -12.62
C VAL A 105 25.35 10.61 -12.10
N VAL A 106 26.13 9.92 -12.94
CA VAL A 106 27.48 9.46 -12.58
C VAL A 106 28.44 10.63 -12.41
N ALA A 107 28.39 11.65 -13.28
CA ALA A 107 29.23 12.84 -13.16
C ALA A 107 28.91 13.66 -11.89
N THR A 108 27.64 13.83 -11.52
CA THR A 108 27.25 14.54 -10.29
C THR A 108 27.72 13.82 -9.03
N ALA A 109 27.66 12.49 -9.00
CA ALA A 109 28.25 11.71 -7.89
C ALA A 109 29.77 11.93 -7.78
N LEU A 110 30.50 11.90 -8.90
CA LEU A 110 31.96 12.08 -8.95
C LEU A 110 32.43 13.52 -8.67
N GLU A 111 31.60 14.54 -8.94
CA GLU A 111 31.91 15.94 -8.57
C GLU A 111 31.73 16.18 -7.06
N VAL A 112 30.76 15.52 -6.41
CA VAL A 112 30.58 15.59 -4.95
C VAL A 112 31.71 14.88 -4.21
N ASP A 113 32.23 13.76 -4.73
CA ASP A 113 33.32 13.00 -4.09
C ASP A 113 34.62 13.83 -3.98
N LYS A 114 34.90 14.71 -4.96
CA LYS A 114 36.00 15.69 -4.90
C LYS A 114 35.86 16.74 -3.79
N ALA A 115 34.67 16.89 -3.19
CA ALA A 115 34.38 17.91 -2.19
C ALA A 115 34.38 17.39 -0.74
N SER A 116 34.34 16.07 -0.49
CA SER A 116 34.23 15.53 0.88
C SER A 116 34.83 14.13 1.05
N ASN A 117 36.01 14.05 1.67
CA ASN A 117 36.57 12.81 2.22
C ASN A 117 35.68 12.28 3.36
N CYS A 118 34.70 11.41 3.05
CA CYS A 118 33.82 10.81 4.06
C CYS A 118 33.50 9.34 3.74
N LEU A 119 33.74 8.43 4.70
CA LEU A 119 33.41 7.01 4.58
C LEU A 119 31.90 6.76 4.46
N SER A 120 31.05 7.73 4.83
CA SER A 120 29.60 7.66 4.73
C SER A 120 29.10 7.53 3.29
N THR A 121 29.77 8.16 2.31
CA THR A 121 29.44 7.99 0.87
C THR A 121 29.67 6.55 0.41
N ILE A 122 30.81 5.96 0.80
CA ILE A 122 31.17 4.57 0.47
C ILE A 122 30.17 3.60 1.14
N ALA A 123 29.81 3.84 2.41
CA ALA A 123 28.83 3.03 3.12
C ALA A 123 27.44 3.11 2.47
N ALA A 124 26.97 4.31 2.10
CA ALA A 124 25.69 4.50 1.43
C ALA A 124 25.65 3.81 0.05
N MET A 125 26.70 3.98 -0.77
CA MET A 125 26.82 3.30 -2.06
C MET A 125 26.87 1.77 -1.89
N THR A 126 27.62 1.27 -0.90
CA THR A 126 27.69 -0.18 -0.60
C THR A 126 26.31 -0.73 -0.21
N MET A 127 25.56 -0.01 0.64
CA MET A 127 24.20 -0.38 1.01
C MET A 127 23.25 -0.39 -0.20
N MET A 128 23.34 0.59 -1.10
CA MET A 128 22.57 0.60 -2.35
C MET A 128 22.90 -0.60 -3.26
N PHE A 129 24.19 -0.89 -3.49
CA PHE A 129 24.63 -2.03 -4.31
C PHE A 129 24.25 -3.39 -3.70
N LEU A 130 24.28 -3.51 -2.37
CA LEU A 130 23.88 -4.75 -1.68
C LEU A 130 22.37 -5.00 -1.75
N HIS A 131 21.53 -3.96 -1.62
CA HIS A 131 20.07 -4.14 -1.42
C HIS A 131 19.19 -3.84 -2.64
N ASN A 132 19.69 -3.16 -3.68
CA ASN A 132 18.89 -2.83 -4.86
C ASN A 132 19.20 -3.74 -6.08
N ARG A 133 18.21 -4.52 -6.52
CA ARG A 133 18.33 -5.48 -7.64
C ARG A 133 18.76 -4.89 -8.98
N ASP A 134 18.41 -3.63 -9.27
CA ASP A 134 18.80 -3.01 -10.54
C ASP A 134 20.26 -2.52 -10.50
N TYR A 135 20.75 -2.06 -9.34
CA TYR A 135 22.18 -1.81 -9.14
C TYR A 135 23.02 -3.09 -9.14
N GLN A 136 22.48 -4.20 -8.60
CA GLN A 136 23.09 -5.54 -8.75
C GLN A 136 23.19 -5.98 -10.23
N ARG A 137 22.23 -5.59 -11.09
CA ARG A 137 22.33 -5.80 -12.55
C ARG A 137 23.39 -4.89 -13.19
N TYR A 138 23.47 -3.62 -12.83
CA TYR A 138 24.47 -2.70 -13.40
C TYR A 138 25.92 -3.10 -13.05
N ALA A 139 26.15 -3.73 -11.90
CA ALA A 139 27.46 -4.29 -11.52
C ALA A 139 27.93 -5.46 -12.42
N LEU A 140 27.04 -6.06 -13.22
CA LEU A 140 27.37 -7.12 -14.18
C LEU A 140 27.71 -6.57 -15.58
N LEU A 141 27.57 -5.26 -15.84
CA LEU A 141 27.92 -4.66 -17.11
C LEU A 141 29.43 -4.36 -17.17
N GLU A 142 30.10 -4.95 -18.16
CA GLU A 142 31.56 -4.92 -18.27
C GLU A 142 32.13 -3.51 -18.42
N GLU A 143 31.48 -2.63 -19.20
CA GLU A 143 31.89 -1.23 -19.35
C GLU A 143 31.80 -0.45 -18.02
N VAL A 144 30.76 -0.72 -17.22
CA VAL A 144 30.60 -0.12 -15.88
C VAL A 144 31.71 -0.64 -14.96
N ARG A 145 31.90 -1.96 -14.89
CA ARG A 145 32.97 -2.60 -14.10
C ARG A 145 34.35 -2.01 -14.45
N ASN A 146 34.66 -1.90 -15.74
CA ASN A 146 35.94 -1.39 -16.26
C ASN A 146 36.10 0.15 -16.10
N SER A 147 35.02 0.87 -15.77
CA SER A 147 35.08 2.28 -15.35
C SER A 147 35.31 2.41 -13.84
N LEU A 148 34.57 1.65 -13.02
CA LEU A 148 34.67 1.69 -11.55
C LEU A 148 36.04 1.17 -11.05
N LEU A 149 36.66 0.22 -11.76
CA LEU A 149 38.00 -0.29 -11.47
C LEU A 149 39.15 0.73 -11.63
N LYS A 150 38.87 1.95 -12.10
CA LYS A 150 39.86 3.03 -12.24
C LYS A 150 39.95 3.94 -11.01
N GLU A 151 39.00 3.85 -10.08
CA GLU A 151 39.04 4.57 -8.79
C GLU A 151 39.44 3.62 -7.64
N PRO A 152 40.58 3.86 -6.94
CA PRO A 152 41.07 2.96 -5.91
C PRO A 152 40.09 2.71 -4.75
N THR A 153 39.33 3.72 -4.34
CA THR A 153 38.34 3.63 -3.25
C THR A 153 37.16 2.71 -3.58
N LEU A 154 36.72 2.68 -4.85
CA LEU A 154 35.67 1.75 -5.29
C LEU A 154 36.21 0.33 -5.50
N HIS A 155 37.46 0.18 -5.93
CA HIS A 155 38.08 -1.13 -6.12
C HIS A 155 38.06 -1.96 -4.82
N ASP A 156 38.40 -1.36 -3.68
CA ASP A 156 38.38 -2.07 -2.40
C ASP A 156 36.96 -2.29 -1.85
N ALA A 157 36.00 -1.38 -2.09
CA ALA A 157 34.59 -1.64 -1.78
C ALA A 157 34.03 -2.83 -2.57
N ILE A 158 34.37 -2.93 -3.87
CA ILE A 158 33.99 -4.07 -4.72
C ILE A 158 34.67 -5.36 -4.22
N LYS A 159 35.95 -5.33 -3.83
CA LYS A 159 36.62 -6.48 -3.19
C LYS A 159 35.93 -6.94 -1.92
N ILE A 160 35.52 -6.02 -1.04
CA ILE A 160 34.83 -6.34 0.21
C ILE A 160 33.51 -7.07 -0.09
N VAL A 161 32.68 -6.52 -0.99
CA VAL A 161 31.41 -7.16 -1.40
C VAL A 161 31.62 -8.54 -2.02
N VAL A 162 32.62 -8.70 -2.91
CA VAL A 162 32.94 -9.99 -3.53
C VAL A 162 33.46 -11.00 -2.49
N THR A 163 34.29 -10.57 -1.55
CA THR A 163 34.86 -11.43 -0.50
C THR A 163 33.79 -11.88 0.50
N TYR A 164 32.93 -10.97 0.94
CA TYR A 164 31.82 -11.27 1.86
C TYR A 164 30.85 -12.28 1.24
N ARG A 165 30.44 -12.04 -0.02
CA ARG A 165 29.57 -12.96 -0.76
C ARG A 165 30.22 -14.32 -1.00
N LYS A 166 31.55 -14.37 -1.16
CA LYS A 166 32.32 -15.63 -1.25
C LYS A 166 32.37 -16.35 0.10
N GLN A 167 32.41 -15.65 1.23
CA GLN A 167 32.30 -16.25 2.57
C GLN A 167 30.90 -16.80 2.85
N GLU A 168 29.82 -16.09 2.50
CA GLU A 168 28.44 -16.62 2.61
C GLU A 168 28.27 -17.90 1.77
N LEU A 169 28.75 -17.90 0.53
CA LEU A 169 28.70 -19.07 -0.37
C LEU A 169 29.57 -20.25 0.11
N LEU A 170 30.60 -19.99 0.93
CA LEU A 170 31.39 -21.04 1.59
C LEU A 170 30.65 -21.61 2.81
N GLN A 171 30.09 -20.75 3.68
CA GLN A 171 29.27 -21.20 4.82
C GLN A 171 28.05 -22.01 4.37
N LEU A 172 27.37 -21.60 3.29
CA LEU A 172 26.27 -22.36 2.69
C LEU A 172 26.69 -23.70 2.08
N LYS A 173 27.97 -23.87 1.70
CA LYS A 173 28.52 -25.17 1.30
C LYS A 173 28.90 -26.02 2.52
N GLU A 174 29.48 -25.44 3.55
CA GLU A 174 29.83 -26.12 4.81
C GLU A 174 28.58 -26.64 5.55
N GLN A 175 27.43 -25.98 5.39
CA GLN A 175 26.14 -26.45 5.90
C GLN A 175 25.56 -27.67 5.14
N ASN A 176 25.99 -27.94 3.90
CA ASN A 176 25.43 -28.98 3.03
C ASN A 176 26.15 -30.34 3.12
N ASN A 177 26.57 -30.75 4.33
CA ASN A 177 27.27 -32.02 4.57
C ASN A 177 26.32 -33.23 4.69
N ASP A 178 25.60 -33.57 3.62
CA ASP A 178 24.83 -34.82 3.49
C ASP A 178 25.59 -35.83 2.58
N PRO A 179 25.95 -37.04 3.05
CA PRO A 179 26.80 -37.97 2.31
C PRO A 179 26.08 -38.75 1.18
N ALA A 180 25.56 -38.03 0.17
CA ALA A 180 25.06 -38.60 -1.09
C ALA A 180 25.66 -37.90 -2.33
N LYS A 181 26.24 -38.68 -3.25
CA LYS A 181 26.95 -38.26 -4.48
C LYS A 181 26.01 -38.13 -5.70
N PRO A 182 26.42 -37.55 -6.88
CA PRO A 182 27.78 -37.12 -7.30
C PRO A 182 27.94 -35.77 -8.06
N GLU A 183 29.23 -35.37 -8.19
CA GLU A 183 29.91 -34.72 -9.34
C GLU A 183 29.34 -33.50 -10.11
N VAL A 184 29.82 -32.31 -9.69
CA VAL A 184 30.71 -31.38 -10.46
C VAL A 184 30.87 -31.59 -11.99
N VAL A 185 30.73 -30.50 -12.74
CA VAL A 185 31.58 -30.18 -13.91
C VAL A 185 32.18 -28.77 -13.72
N ILE A 186 33.48 -28.64 -13.94
CA ILE A 186 34.22 -27.37 -13.99
C ILE A 186 34.89 -27.28 -15.37
N VAL A 187 34.91 -26.09 -15.95
CA VAL A 187 35.97 -25.65 -16.87
C VAL A 187 36.33 -24.22 -16.43
N GLU A 188 37.56 -24.05 -15.96
CA GLU A 188 38.23 -22.75 -15.84
C GLU A 188 39.09 -22.52 -17.09
N ASP A 189 39.50 -21.27 -17.33
CA ASP A 189 40.64 -20.76 -18.13
C ASP A 189 40.37 -19.24 -18.33
N ASP A 190 41.31 -18.30 -18.31
CA ASP A 190 42.78 -18.36 -18.31
C ASP A 190 43.44 -17.59 -17.13
N GLU A 191 44.74 -17.81 -16.96
CA GLU A 191 45.58 -17.33 -15.83
C GLU A 191 46.09 -15.87 -15.92
N VAL A 192 46.54 -15.34 -14.78
CA VAL A 192 47.87 -14.70 -14.68
C VAL A 192 48.59 -15.17 -13.39
N MET A 193 49.72 -15.85 -13.55
CA MET A 193 50.56 -16.45 -12.49
C MET A 193 51.50 -15.46 -11.80
N LEU A 194 51.83 -15.70 -10.51
CA LEU A 194 53.13 -15.31 -9.90
C LEU A 194 53.55 -16.18 -8.68
N ASP A 195 54.79 -16.64 -8.75
CA ASP A 195 55.67 -17.32 -7.78
C ASP A 195 55.83 -16.58 -6.41
N TYR A 196 56.27 -17.13 -5.26
CA TYR A 196 56.75 -18.45 -4.75
C TYR A 196 56.82 -18.33 -3.18
N GLU A 197 56.86 -19.30 -2.25
CA GLU A 197 56.42 -20.71 -2.05
C GLU A 197 56.65 -21.04 -0.51
N ILE A 198 56.92 -22.29 -0.10
CA ILE A 198 57.53 -22.76 1.17
C ILE A 198 56.70 -22.79 2.50
N SER A 199 56.49 -24.05 2.94
CA SER A 199 56.37 -24.63 4.31
C SER A 199 55.21 -24.31 5.29
N SER A 200 54.57 -25.40 5.75
CA SER A 200 53.89 -25.50 7.06
C SER A 200 54.90 -25.85 8.18
N PRO A 201 54.48 -25.83 9.47
CA PRO A 201 54.08 -27.12 10.04
C PRO A 201 52.80 -27.08 10.91
N VAL A 202 52.25 -28.28 11.13
CA VAL A 202 51.02 -28.56 11.91
C VAL A 202 51.28 -28.54 13.41
N VAL A 203 50.31 -28.08 14.20
CA VAL A 203 50.15 -28.46 15.62
C VAL A 203 48.79 -29.12 15.82
N LYS A 204 48.79 -30.36 16.32
CA LYS A 204 47.58 -31.04 16.86
C LYS A 204 47.41 -30.70 18.34
N LEU A 205 46.17 -30.69 18.81
CA LEU A 205 45.82 -31.07 20.19
C LEU A 205 44.60 -31.99 20.17
N GLU A 206 44.44 -32.77 21.24
CA GLU A 206 43.57 -33.96 21.27
C GLU A 206 42.26 -33.74 22.08
N SER A 207 41.50 -34.81 22.28
CA SER A 207 40.05 -34.83 22.55
C SER A 207 39.72 -35.23 24.02
N PRO A 208 38.54 -35.78 24.37
CA PRO A 208 37.17 -35.24 24.29
C PRO A 208 36.43 -35.22 25.64
N VAL A 209 35.31 -34.48 25.78
CA VAL A 209 34.38 -34.64 26.93
C VAL A 209 32.90 -34.72 26.51
N LYS A 210 32.39 -35.95 26.58
CA LYS A 210 31.02 -36.44 26.94
C LYS A 210 29.75 -35.68 26.52
N THR A 211 28.84 -36.47 25.96
CA THR A 211 27.41 -36.18 25.75
C THR A 211 26.58 -36.28 27.05
N SER A 212 25.42 -35.62 27.05
CA SER A 212 24.25 -36.02 27.84
C SER A 212 22.97 -35.65 27.07
N ARG A 213 21.91 -36.47 27.17
CA ARG A 213 20.59 -36.15 26.61
C ARG A 213 19.85 -35.21 27.56
N PHE A 214 19.03 -34.34 26.99
CA PHE A 214 17.78 -33.90 27.61
C PHE A 214 16.66 -34.10 26.60
N GLU A 215 15.62 -34.81 27.02
CA GLU A 215 14.33 -34.94 26.36
C GLU A 215 13.34 -34.00 27.09
N ASP A 216 12.27 -33.60 26.41
CA ASP A 216 11.12 -32.80 26.88
C ASP A 216 11.37 -31.42 27.55
N LEU A 217 10.93 -30.37 26.84
CA LEU A 217 10.39 -29.13 27.45
C LEU A 217 9.20 -28.64 26.62
N ASP A 218 8.09 -28.35 27.29
CA ASP A 218 6.79 -28.05 26.66
C ASP A 218 6.78 -26.76 25.84
N LYS A 219 6.16 -26.83 24.65
CA LYS A 219 5.71 -25.64 23.92
C LYS A 219 4.37 -25.17 24.48
N GLN A 220 4.40 -24.23 25.44
CA GLN A 220 3.20 -23.49 25.83
C GLN A 220 2.73 -22.59 24.68
N TYR A 221 1.76 -23.07 23.89
CA TYR A 221 0.98 -22.24 22.99
C TYR A 221 -0.08 -21.47 23.78
N PHE A 222 -0.01 -20.14 23.76
CA PHE A 222 -1.05 -19.27 24.31
C PHE A 222 -2.31 -19.33 23.43
N ILE A 223 -3.18 -20.29 23.69
CA ILE A 223 -4.53 -20.32 23.11
C ILE A 223 -5.36 -19.24 23.80
N VAL A 224 -5.45 -18.06 23.17
CA VAL A 224 -6.45 -17.06 23.55
C VAL A 224 -7.82 -17.59 23.17
N LYS A 225 -8.56 -18.10 24.15
CA LYS A 225 -10.00 -18.25 24.00
C LYS A 225 -10.61 -16.86 23.84
N LEU A 226 -11.44 -16.73 22.82
CA LEU A 226 -12.54 -15.77 22.84
C LEU A 226 -13.69 -16.52 23.51
N ASP A 227 -14.16 -16.05 24.66
CA ASP A 227 -15.30 -16.65 25.34
C ASP A 227 -16.60 -16.13 24.71
N ASP A 228 -17.37 -17.05 24.12
CA ASP A 228 -18.75 -16.83 23.71
C ASP A 228 -19.72 -17.02 24.91
N ASP A 229 -20.94 -16.51 24.77
CA ASP A 229 -22.12 -16.64 25.64
C ASP A 229 -22.06 -16.07 27.08
N ASP A 230 -22.82 -14.98 27.30
CA ASP A 230 -23.52 -14.74 28.57
C ASP A 230 -25.03 -14.98 28.36
N PHE A 231 -25.51 -16.15 28.81
CA PHE A 231 -26.93 -16.45 28.83
C PHE A 231 -27.31 -17.31 30.04
N SER A 232 -28.46 -16.97 30.64
CA SER A 232 -29.13 -17.63 31.77
C SER A 232 -28.50 -17.48 33.17
N ARG A 233 -29.29 -16.88 34.07
CA ARG A 233 -29.09 -16.93 35.52
C ARG A 233 -29.48 -18.30 36.07
N THR A 234 -28.76 -18.78 37.08
CA THR A 234 -29.38 -19.48 38.23
C THR A 234 -28.65 -19.15 39.52
N GLU A 235 -29.40 -18.86 40.59
CA GLU A 235 -28.86 -18.74 41.94
C GLU A 235 -28.64 -20.12 42.56
N ASN A 236 -27.69 -20.24 43.50
CA ASN A 236 -27.77 -21.25 44.55
C ASN A 236 -26.98 -20.79 45.80
N HIS A 237 -27.68 -20.65 46.92
CA HIS A 237 -27.04 -20.50 48.24
C HIS A 237 -26.44 -21.83 48.70
N HIS A 238 -25.33 -21.79 49.44
CA HIS A 238 -25.06 -22.73 50.54
C HIS A 238 -24.17 -22.06 51.61
N HIS A 239 -24.32 -22.48 52.87
CA HIS A 239 -23.61 -21.91 54.02
C HIS A 239 -22.29 -22.64 54.34
N GLY A 240 -21.29 -21.89 54.82
CA GLY A 240 -20.06 -22.42 55.42
C GLY A 240 -19.52 -21.47 56.49
N GLY A 241 -19.05 -22.01 57.63
CA GLY A 241 -18.60 -21.23 58.80
C GLY A 241 -17.16 -20.70 58.70
N PRO A 242 -16.76 -19.79 59.62
CA PRO A 242 -15.50 -19.03 59.49
C PRO A 242 -14.28 -19.77 60.02
N LEU A 243 -13.17 -19.70 59.27
CA LEU A 243 -11.82 -20.01 59.76
C LEU A 243 -11.01 -18.70 59.87
N ARG A 244 -10.39 -18.47 61.04
CA ARG A 244 -9.47 -17.34 61.25
C ARG A 244 -8.10 -17.66 60.66
N GLY A 245 -7.76 -17.06 59.52
CA GLY A 245 -6.39 -16.97 59.01
C GLY A 245 -5.71 -15.67 59.45
N HIS A 246 -4.37 -15.66 59.54
CA HIS A 246 -3.61 -14.46 59.86
C HIS A 246 -3.65 -13.44 58.72
N GLY A 247 -3.75 -12.15 59.07
CA GLY A 247 -3.76 -11.07 58.08
C GLY A 247 -2.36 -10.77 57.55
N SER A 248 -2.18 -10.92 56.23
CA SER A 248 -1.19 -10.17 55.46
C SER A 248 -1.88 -8.99 54.80
N SER A 249 -1.34 -7.77 54.97
CA SER A 249 -1.90 -6.55 54.37
C SER A 249 -1.41 -6.38 52.94
N SER A 250 -1.86 -7.23 52.02
CA SER A 250 -1.77 -6.94 50.59
C SER A 250 -2.81 -5.88 50.24
N SER A 251 -2.36 -4.67 49.90
CA SER A 251 -3.22 -3.69 49.22
C SER A 251 -3.84 -4.35 47.99
N PRO A 252 -5.15 -4.18 47.71
CA PRO A 252 -5.72 -4.68 46.47
C PRO A 252 -4.98 -4.04 45.30
N ALA A 253 -4.64 -4.84 44.29
CA ALA A 253 -4.16 -4.30 43.03
C ALA A 253 -5.21 -3.30 42.49
N PRO A 254 -4.79 -2.17 41.90
CA PRO A 254 -5.74 -1.22 41.34
C PRO A 254 -6.62 -1.96 40.33
N SER A 255 -7.94 -1.87 40.51
CA SER A 255 -8.90 -2.38 39.53
C SER A 255 -8.54 -1.82 38.15
N PRO A 256 -8.54 -2.64 37.08
CA PRO A 256 -8.26 -2.13 35.75
C PRO A 256 -9.20 -0.95 35.45
N PRO A 257 -8.71 0.11 34.78
CA PRO A 257 -9.55 1.26 34.47
C PRO A 257 -10.80 0.78 33.71
N PRO A 258 -11.98 1.36 33.98
CA PRO A 258 -13.19 0.98 33.27
C PRO A 258 -12.95 1.14 31.76
N PRO A 259 -13.40 0.18 30.93
CA PRO A 259 -13.14 0.22 29.49
C PRO A 259 -13.65 1.54 28.92
N LEU A 260 -12.75 2.27 28.24
CA LEU A 260 -13.07 3.56 27.64
C LEU A 260 -14.26 3.40 26.69
N SER A 261 -15.26 4.27 26.82
CA SER A 261 -16.41 4.29 25.92
C SER A 261 -15.92 4.47 24.47
N PRO A 262 -16.38 3.64 23.51
CA PRO A 262 -15.86 3.68 22.14
C PRO A 262 -16.12 5.04 21.50
N LYS A 263 -15.12 5.56 20.79
CA LYS A 263 -15.16 6.87 20.12
C LYS A 263 -16.36 6.95 19.17
N ARG A 264 -17.17 7.99 19.26
CA ARG A 264 -18.35 8.17 18.41
C ARG A 264 -17.94 8.85 17.11
N VAL A 265 -18.18 8.19 15.99
CA VAL A 265 -17.86 8.72 14.65
C VAL A 265 -19.13 8.86 13.84
N LEU A 266 -19.30 10.00 13.17
CA LEU A 266 -20.33 10.23 12.16
C LEU A 266 -19.71 10.21 10.75
N VAL A 267 -20.17 9.30 9.90
CA VAL A 267 -19.89 9.31 8.45
C VAL A 267 -21.20 9.67 7.73
N PRO A 268 -21.42 10.95 7.38
CA PRO A 268 -22.62 11.37 6.69
C PRO A 268 -22.53 11.00 5.20
N VAL A 269 -23.60 10.47 4.64
CA VAL A 269 -23.69 10.06 3.23
C VAL A 269 -24.89 10.75 2.57
N ALA A 270 -24.86 10.92 1.25
CA ALA A 270 -25.96 11.49 0.48
C ALA A 270 -26.01 10.88 -0.94
N ASP A 271 -27.07 11.12 -1.70
CA ASP A 271 -27.14 10.66 -3.10
C ASP A 271 -25.90 11.16 -3.88
N GLY A 272 -25.22 10.25 -4.58
CA GLY A 272 -23.97 10.54 -5.29
C GLY A 272 -22.72 10.68 -4.41
N THR A 273 -22.74 10.29 -3.13
CA THR A 273 -21.54 10.07 -2.31
C THR A 273 -20.65 9.00 -2.95
N GLU A 274 -19.32 9.12 -2.85
CA GLU A 274 -18.41 8.05 -3.30
C GLU A 274 -18.42 6.87 -2.31
N PRO A 275 -18.86 5.67 -2.71
CA PRO A 275 -19.03 4.53 -1.80
C PRO A 275 -17.72 3.98 -1.22
N VAL A 276 -16.59 3.99 -1.95
CA VAL A 276 -15.32 3.43 -1.45
C VAL A 276 -14.73 4.33 -0.35
N GLU A 277 -14.72 5.64 -0.55
CA GLU A 277 -14.36 6.65 0.46
C GLU A 277 -15.19 6.50 1.74
N ALA A 278 -16.51 6.31 1.62
CA ALA A 278 -17.41 6.12 2.75
C ALA A 278 -17.14 4.80 3.51
N ALA A 279 -17.01 3.69 2.78
CA ALA A 279 -16.80 2.37 3.37
C ALA A 279 -15.42 2.21 4.01
N ALA A 280 -14.35 2.69 3.37
CA ALA A 280 -13.00 2.65 3.93
C ALA A 280 -12.89 3.51 5.20
N THR A 281 -13.52 4.69 5.21
CA THR A 281 -13.62 5.52 6.43
C THR A 281 -14.34 4.79 7.55
N ALA A 282 -15.49 4.15 7.24
CA ALA A 282 -16.27 3.44 8.25
C ALA A 282 -15.56 2.19 8.80
N ASP A 283 -15.09 1.28 7.95
CA ASP A 283 -14.52 0.01 8.38
C ASP A 283 -13.20 0.20 9.14
N VAL A 284 -12.27 1.01 8.63
CA VAL A 284 -10.97 1.26 9.28
C VAL A 284 -11.15 1.90 10.68
N LEU A 285 -12.10 2.82 10.85
CA LEU A 285 -12.41 3.41 12.15
C LEU A 285 -13.10 2.41 13.09
N ASN A 286 -14.02 1.57 12.60
CA ASN A 286 -14.61 0.50 13.40
C ASN A 286 -13.56 -0.54 13.83
N ARG A 287 -12.58 -0.87 12.98
CA ARG A 287 -11.44 -1.76 13.31
C ARG A 287 -10.57 -1.20 14.45
N ALA A 288 -10.47 0.12 14.59
CA ALA A 288 -9.83 0.76 15.74
C ALA A 288 -10.66 0.72 17.05
N GLY A 289 -11.89 0.18 17.01
CA GLY A 289 -12.82 0.15 18.13
C GLY A 289 -13.71 1.40 18.24
N ALA A 290 -13.88 2.17 17.16
CA ALA A 290 -14.84 3.26 17.13
C ALA A 290 -16.27 2.72 16.97
N ARG A 291 -17.24 3.47 17.49
CA ARG A 291 -18.65 3.32 17.13
C ARG A 291 -18.97 4.29 16.00
N VAL A 292 -18.83 3.81 14.76
CA VAL A 292 -19.27 4.56 13.58
C VAL A 292 -20.80 4.52 13.46
N THR A 293 -21.38 5.62 13.00
CA THR A 293 -22.76 5.73 12.53
C THR A 293 -22.73 6.26 11.10
N VAL A 294 -23.25 5.50 10.14
CA VAL A 294 -23.38 5.96 8.74
C VAL A 294 -24.76 6.55 8.56
N ALA A 295 -24.89 7.86 8.38
CA ALA A 295 -26.19 8.54 8.40
C ALA A 295 -26.49 9.28 7.09
N THR A 296 -27.71 9.15 6.55
CA THR A 296 -28.09 9.92 5.36
C THR A 296 -28.36 11.39 5.70
N ALA A 297 -27.75 12.28 4.92
CA ALA A 297 -28.00 13.72 4.95
C ALA A 297 -29.18 14.14 4.04
N ASP A 298 -29.75 13.20 3.28
CA ASP A 298 -30.85 13.44 2.35
C ASP A 298 -32.16 13.75 3.11
N PRO A 299 -33.04 14.62 2.58
CA PRO A 299 -34.20 15.14 3.31
C PRO A 299 -35.19 14.06 3.78
N ALA A 300 -35.70 14.21 5.00
CA ALA A 300 -36.79 13.38 5.50
C ALA A 300 -38.07 13.60 4.68
N GLY A 301 -38.71 12.51 4.25
CA GLY A 301 -39.93 12.53 3.44
C GLY A 301 -39.77 12.01 2.00
N ASP A 302 -38.63 11.42 1.64
CA ASP A 302 -38.52 10.62 0.42
C ASP A 302 -39.02 9.17 0.66
N ASP A 303 -39.74 8.61 -0.32
CA ASP A 303 -40.32 7.25 -0.26
C ASP A 303 -39.27 6.12 -0.17
N ARG A 304 -37.97 6.47 -0.19
CA ARG A 304 -36.83 5.55 -0.14
C ARG A 304 -36.31 5.31 1.29
N GLY A 305 -36.75 6.09 2.28
CA GLY A 305 -36.50 5.81 3.70
C GLY A 305 -35.07 6.11 4.16
N LEU A 306 -34.20 5.10 4.19
CA LEU A 306 -32.76 5.25 4.55
C LEU A 306 -31.84 4.82 3.41
N LEU A 307 -32.41 4.55 2.22
CA LEU A 307 -31.69 4.18 1.01
C LEU A 307 -31.02 5.42 0.38
N VAL A 308 -29.74 5.28 0.07
CA VAL A 308 -28.92 6.27 -0.64
C VAL A 308 -28.41 5.65 -1.93
N GLU A 309 -28.58 6.32 -3.07
CA GLU A 309 -27.97 5.93 -4.33
C GLU A 309 -26.62 6.65 -4.48
N ALA A 310 -25.59 5.98 -3.97
CA ALA A 310 -24.20 6.41 -4.05
C ALA A 310 -23.68 6.37 -5.51
N ALA A 311 -22.50 6.92 -5.73
CA ALA A 311 -21.88 7.02 -7.05
C ALA A 311 -21.81 5.65 -7.75
N PHE A 312 -21.89 5.69 -9.09
CA PHE A 312 -21.86 4.51 -9.96
C PHE A 312 -22.95 3.46 -9.63
N GLY A 313 -24.11 3.92 -9.12
CA GLY A 313 -25.30 3.12 -8.88
C GLY A 313 -25.15 2.12 -7.74
N VAL A 314 -24.22 2.36 -6.81
CA VAL A 314 -24.12 1.60 -5.56
C VAL A 314 -25.25 2.03 -4.64
N LYS A 315 -25.95 1.08 -4.03
CA LYS A 315 -27.14 1.34 -3.20
C LYS A 315 -26.88 0.96 -1.76
N LEU A 316 -26.95 1.96 -0.87
CA LEU A 316 -26.57 1.85 0.54
C LEU A 316 -27.79 2.08 1.43
N VAL A 317 -27.87 1.44 2.59
CA VAL A 317 -28.86 1.81 3.63
C VAL A 317 -28.13 2.34 4.87
N ALA A 318 -28.42 3.59 5.22
CA ALA A 318 -27.87 4.25 6.40
C ALA A 318 -28.42 3.67 7.73
N ASP A 319 -27.70 3.86 8.84
CA ASP A 319 -28.15 3.56 10.21
C ASP A 319 -29.31 4.47 10.67
N GLY A 320 -29.45 5.66 10.07
CA GLY A 320 -30.43 6.69 10.42
C GLY A 320 -30.21 7.96 9.59
N ARG A 321 -30.92 9.07 9.89
CA ARG A 321 -30.70 10.36 9.22
C ARG A 321 -29.84 11.30 10.07
N VAL A 322 -29.07 12.17 9.42
CA VAL A 322 -28.30 13.23 10.09
C VAL A 322 -29.24 14.19 10.85
N ALA A 323 -30.47 14.37 10.37
CA ALA A 323 -31.51 15.14 11.06
C ALA A 323 -31.84 14.57 12.46
N ASP A 324 -31.83 13.25 12.63
CA ASP A 324 -32.17 12.57 13.89
C ASP A 324 -31.03 12.65 14.92
N LEU A 325 -29.83 13.05 14.48
CA LEU A 325 -28.60 13.15 15.28
C LEU A 325 -28.30 14.60 15.70
N GLU A 326 -29.21 15.55 15.46
CA GLU A 326 -28.97 16.95 15.80
C GLU A 326 -28.76 17.15 17.30
N GLY A 327 -27.63 17.77 17.67
CA GLY A 327 -27.30 18.09 19.06
C GLY A 327 -26.46 17.03 19.77
N GLU A 328 -26.39 15.80 19.24
CA GLU A 328 -25.45 14.79 19.72
C GLU A 328 -23.99 15.26 19.63
N ALA A 329 -23.11 14.61 20.40
CA ALA A 329 -21.66 14.81 20.38
C ALA A 329 -20.96 13.63 19.70
N PHE A 330 -19.97 13.93 18.87
CA PHE A 330 -19.12 12.96 18.19
C PHE A 330 -17.65 13.32 18.44
N ASP A 331 -16.78 12.31 18.58
CA ASP A 331 -15.34 12.53 18.62
C ASP A 331 -14.79 12.95 17.24
N LEU A 332 -15.46 12.50 16.17
CA LEU A 332 -15.12 12.82 14.78
C LEU A 332 -16.39 12.87 13.91
N ILE A 333 -16.45 13.85 13.00
CA ILE A 333 -17.34 13.84 11.83
C ILE A 333 -16.45 13.80 10.57
N ALA A 334 -16.54 12.70 9.80
CA ALA A 334 -15.69 12.45 8.63
C ALA A 334 -16.53 12.33 7.35
N LEU A 335 -16.46 13.35 6.49
CA LEU A 335 -17.33 13.50 5.33
C LEU A 335 -16.69 12.89 4.06
N PRO A 336 -17.29 11.87 3.43
CA PRO A 336 -16.90 11.37 2.11
C PRO A 336 -17.08 12.43 1.01
N GLY A 337 -16.49 12.19 -0.15
CA GLY A 337 -16.68 12.97 -1.37
C GLY A 337 -17.71 12.36 -2.32
N GLY A 338 -17.35 12.31 -3.61
CA GLY A 338 -18.26 12.03 -4.71
C GLY A 338 -19.10 13.24 -5.12
N MET A 339 -19.64 13.22 -6.34
CA MET A 339 -20.53 14.25 -6.87
C MET A 339 -21.76 13.58 -7.51
N PRO A 340 -22.99 14.03 -7.21
CA PRO A 340 -23.37 15.22 -6.42
C PRO A 340 -23.19 15.13 -4.89
N GLY A 341 -22.78 14.00 -4.31
CA GLY A 341 -22.75 13.75 -2.86
C GLY A 341 -22.15 14.88 -2.02
N SER A 342 -20.97 15.38 -2.39
CA SER A 342 -20.31 16.51 -1.69
C SER A 342 -21.22 17.76 -1.60
N ALA A 343 -21.95 18.08 -2.68
CA ALA A 343 -22.87 19.21 -2.73
C ALA A 343 -24.15 18.97 -1.92
N ASN A 344 -24.66 17.73 -1.93
CA ASN A 344 -25.81 17.35 -1.10
C ASN A 344 -25.45 17.43 0.41
N LEU A 345 -24.23 17.00 0.79
CA LEU A 345 -23.69 17.18 2.13
C LEU A 345 -23.54 18.67 2.51
N ARG A 346 -23.08 19.53 1.59
CA ARG A 346 -22.96 21.00 1.78
C ARG A 346 -24.30 21.68 2.05
N ASP A 347 -25.36 21.21 1.41
CA ASP A 347 -26.68 21.84 1.47
C ASP A 347 -27.52 21.34 2.66
N CYS A 348 -27.15 20.21 3.27
CA CYS A 348 -27.73 19.71 4.51
C CYS A 348 -27.42 20.63 5.71
N LYS A 349 -28.39 21.47 6.10
CA LYS A 349 -28.20 22.51 7.14
C LYS A 349 -28.04 21.97 8.57
N VAL A 350 -28.54 20.77 8.85
CA VAL A 350 -28.24 20.10 10.13
C VAL A 350 -26.75 19.70 10.17
N LEU A 351 -26.22 19.13 9.08
CA LEU A 351 -24.81 18.75 9.00
C LEU A 351 -23.89 19.98 9.09
N GLU A 352 -24.21 21.06 8.36
CA GLU A 352 -23.46 22.33 8.43
C GLU A 352 -23.34 22.84 9.88
N LYS A 353 -24.45 22.80 10.63
CA LYS A 353 -24.50 23.22 12.04
C LYS A 353 -23.71 22.28 12.96
N MET A 354 -23.80 20.96 12.75
CA MET A 354 -23.07 19.97 13.53
C MET A 354 -21.55 20.10 13.32
N VAL A 355 -21.08 20.22 12.08
CA VAL A 355 -19.64 20.33 11.78
C VAL A 355 -19.07 21.69 12.20
N LYS A 356 -19.83 22.79 12.09
CA LYS A 356 -19.42 24.10 12.64
C LYS A 356 -19.27 24.04 14.16
N LYS A 357 -20.26 23.52 14.88
CA LYS A 357 -20.19 23.31 16.33
C LYS A 357 -18.99 22.43 16.73
N GLN A 358 -18.73 21.35 15.99
CA GLN A 358 -17.57 20.47 16.20
C GLN A 358 -16.26 21.25 16.12
N ALA A 359 -16.08 22.03 15.04
CA ALA A 359 -14.88 22.84 14.82
C ALA A 359 -14.72 23.96 15.86
N GLU A 360 -15.80 24.67 16.22
CA GLU A 360 -15.84 25.70 17.26
C GLU A 360 -15.46 25.15 18.65
N GLN A 361 -15.83 23.91 18.94
CA GLN A 361 -15.48 23.20 20.19
C GLN A 361 -14.09 22.57 20.16
N GLY A 362 -13.34 22.68 19.06
CA GLY A 362 -12.03 22.06 18.90
C GLY A 362 -12.08 20.54 18.71
N GLY A 363 -13.23 19.97 18.38
CA GLY A 363 -13.37 18.54 18.02
C GLY A 363 -12.81 18.24 16.63
N LEU A 364 -12.48 16.97 16.39
CA LEU A 364 -11.93 16.51 15.12
C LEU A 364 -13.02 16.52 14.03
N TYR A 365 -12.68 17.00 12.84
CA TYR A 365 -13.52 16.92 11.65
C TYR A 365 -12.67 16.67 10.40
N ALA A 366 -13.25 16.01 9.40
CA ALA A 366 -12.49 15.55 8.25
C ALA A 366 -13.30 15.52 6.97
N ALA A 367 -12.64 15.64 5.82
CA ALA A 367 -13.26 15.41 4.52
C ALA A 367 -12.28 14.89 3.46
N ILE A 368 -12.79 14.16 2.47
CA ILE A 368 -12.00 13.58 1.38
C ILE A 368 -12.55 13.98 0.00
N CYS A 369 -11.69 13.93 -1.02
CA CYS A 369 -12.04 14.11 -2.42
C CYS A 369 -12.62 15.50 -2.72
N ALA A 370 -13.84 15.63 -3.24
CA ALA A 370 -14.41 16.94 -3.57
C ALA A 370 -14.89 17.73 -2.34
N THR A 371 -15.24 17.06 -1.23
CA THR A 371 -15.89 17.68 -0.05
C THR A 371 -15.05 18.76 0.67
N PRO A 372 -13.71 18.69 0.81
CA PRO A 372 -12.94 19.80 1.39
C PRO A 372 -13.17 21.12 0.63
N ALA A 373 -13.22 21.09 -0.70
CA ALA A 373 -13.39 22.28 -1.55
C ALA A 373 -14.86 22.65 -1.81
N VAL A 374 -15.75 21.67 -1.96
CA VAL A 374 -17.19 21.91 -2.18
C VAL A 374 -17.90 22.33 -0.89
N THR A 375 -17.45 21.82 0.26
CA THR A 375 -18.25 21.79 1.50
C THR A 375 -17.53 22.48 2.66
N LEU A 376 -16.36 21.99 3.09
CA LEU A 376 -15.67 22.59 4.24
C LEU A 376 -15.18 24.02 3.94
N ALA A 377 -14.63 24.26 2.75
CA ALA A 377 -14.26 25.59 2.27
C ALA A 377 -15.48 26.53 2.16
N HIS A 378 -16.60 26.03 1.60
CA HIS A 378 -17.85 26.79 1.48
C HIS A 378 -18.45 27.16 2.84
N TRP A 379 -18.34 26.28 3.84
CA TRP A 379 -18.73 26.56 5.22
C TRP A 379 -17.73 27.46 5.99
N GLY A 380 -16.59 27.82 5.39
CA GLY A 380 -15.55 28.67 5.97
C GLY A 380 -14.55 27.96 6.88
N LEU A 381 -14.63 26.63 7.01
CA LEU A 381 -13.91 25.86 8.03
C LEU A 381 -12.40 25.69 7.75
N LEU A 382 -11.99 25.75 6.48
CA LEU A 382 -10.59 25.60 6.08
C LEU A 382 -9.78 26.93 6.12
N LYS A 383 -10.39 28.03 6.61
CA LYS A 383 -9.77 29.35 6.62
C LYS A 383 -8.53 29.39 7.51
N GLY A 384 -7.38 29.71 6.91
CA GLY A 384 -6.08 29.75 7.58
C GLY A 384 -5.49 28.37 7.91
N LEU A 385 -5.98 27.30 7.27
CA LEU A 385 -5.49 25.93 7.41
C LEU A 385 -4.79 25.45 6.13
N LYS A 386 -3.86 24.51 6.27
CA LYS A 386 -3.40 23.65 5.19
C LYS A 386 -4.46 22.61 4.86
N ALA A 387 -4.78 22.45 3.58
CA ALA A 387 -5.75 21.47 3.12
C ALA A 387 -5.36 20.88 1.76
N THR A 388 -5.87 19.68 1.50
CA THR A 388 -5.90 19.06 0.17
C THR A 388 -7.33 18.72 -0.22
N CYS A 389 -7.53 18.40 -1.49
CA CYS A 389 -8.78 17.85 -2.02
C CYS A 389 -8.47 17.10 -3.32
N TYR A 390 -9.50 16.61 -4.01
CA TYR A 390 -9.36 16.05 -5.36
C TYR A 390 -8.67 17.08 -6.29
N PRO A 391 -7.65 16.72 -7.08
CA PRO A 391 -6.81 17.71 -7.77
C PRO A 391 -7.55 18.74 -8.63
N SER A 392 -8.60 18.35 -9.37
CA SER A 392 -9.42 19.29 -10.17
C SER A 392 -10.39 20.17 -9.37
N PHE A 393 -10.37 20.08 -8.04
CA PHE A 393 -11.06 20.98 -7.12
C PHE A 393 -10.11 21.90 -6.35
N MET A 394 -8.78 21.69 -6.43
CA MET A 394 -7.78 22.52 -5.74
C MET A 394 -7.84 24.00 -6.18
N GLU A 395 -8.20 24.26 -7.44
CA GLU A 395 -8.43 25.60 -7.99
C GLU A 395 -9.63 26.35 -7.35
N LYS A 396 -10.49 25.65 -6.60
CA LYS A 396 -11.67 26.21 -5.92
C LYS A 396 -11.37 26.63 -4.48
N PHE A 397 -10.19 26.32 -3.96
CA PHE A 397 -9.72 26.89 -2.70
C PHE A 397 -9.46 28.39 -2.87
N THR A 398 -9.97 29.20 -1.94
CA THR A 398 -9.72 30.64 -1.92
C THR A 398 -8.29 30.91 -1.41
N ALA A 399 -7.79 32.12 -1.65
CA ALA A 399 -6.48 32.57 -1.14
C ALA A 399 -6.37 32.61 0.40
N GLU A 400 -7.45 32.28 1.13
CA GLU A 400 -7.45 32.14 2.60
C GLU A 400 -7.18 30.69 3.05
N ILE A 401 -7.11 29.73 2.14
CA ILE A 401 -6.78 28.31 2.37
C ILE A 401 -5.37 28.06 1.82
N ILE A 402 -4.57 27.25 2.50
CA ILE A 402 -3.21 26.90 2.04
C ILE A 402 -3.28 25.56 1.29
N PRO A 403 -3.28 25.53 -0.05
CA PRO A 403 -3.32 24.29 -0.82
C PRO A 403 -2.04 23.47 -0.62
N VAL A 404 -2.18 22.19 -0.30
CA VAL A 404 -1.08 21.22 -0.21
C VAL A 404 -1.41 20.03 -1.11
N ASN A 405 -0.48 19.68 -2.02
CA ASN A 405 -0.60 18.48 -2.85
C ASN A 405 0.02 17.28 -2.10
N SER A 406 -0.77 16.63 -1.25
CA SER A 406 -0.40 15.44 -0.48
C SER A 406 -1.63 14.53 -0.38
N ARG A 407 -1.41 13.21 -0.36
CA ARG A 407 -2.48 12.19 -0.29
C ARG A 407 -3.37 12.37 0.94
N VAL A 408 -2.78 12.79 2.06
CA VAL A 408 -3.46 13.19 3.30
C VAL A 408 -2.78 14.45 3.84
N VAL A 409 -3.56 15.34 4.46
CA VAL A 409 -3.09 16.56 5.14
C VAL A 409 -3.82 16.70 6.47
N VAL A 410 -3.06 16.85 7.56
CA VAL A 410 -3.56 17.17 8.90
C VAL A 410 -3.11 18.58 9.27
N ASP A 411 -4.03 19.47 9.65
CA ASP A 411 -3.72 20.77 10.26
C ASP A 411 -4.69 21.02 11.43
N ARG A 412 -4.13 21.04 12.64
CA ARG A 412 -4.88 21.12 13.91
C ARG A 412 -5.94 20.00 13.97
N ASN A 413 -7.21 20.35 13.87
CA ASN A 413 -8.34 19.44 14.04
C ASN A 413 -9.02 19.10 12.71
N ALA A 414 -8.45 19.57 11.59
CA ALA A 414 -8.92 19.27 10.24
C ALA A 414 -8.04 18.20 9.59
N VAL A 415 -8.65 17.14 9.07
CA VAL A 415 -7.97 16.13 8.23
C VAL A 415 -8.58 16.15 6.84
N THR A 416 -7.75 16.26 5.81
CA THR A 416 -8.19 16.30 4.41
C THR A 416 -7.43 15.32 3.52
N SER A 417 -8.06 14.83 2.45
CA SER A 417 -7.48 13.81 1.55
C SER A 417 -8.04 13.90 0.12
N GLN A 418 -7.41 13.21 -0.85
CA GLN A 418 -7.54 13.51 -2.28
C GLN A 418 -8.57 12.68 -3.07
N GLY A 419 -8.83 11.40 -2.76
CA GLY A 419 -9.73 10.58 -3.57
C GLY A 419 -9.86 9.12 -3.11
N PRO A 420 -10.54 8.25 -3.90
CA PRO A 420 -10.84 6.87 -3.49
C PRO A 420 -9.60 6.05 -3.11
N ALA A 421 -8.51 6.19 -3.86
CA ALA A 421 -7.26 5.49 -3.58
C ALA A 421 -6.53 6.00 -2.32
N THR A 422 -6.85 7.19 -1.80
CA THR A 422 -6.27 7.71 -0.56
C THR A 422 -7.14 7.41 0.67
N ALA A 423 -8.31 6.79 0.49
CA ALA A 423 -9.30 6.63 1.55
C ALA A 423 -8.83 5.76 2.74
N ILE A 424 -8.02 4.73 2.50
CA ILE A 424 -7.44 3.91 3.59
C ILE A 424 -6.36 4.70 4.35
N GLU A 425 -5.49 5.44 3.65
CA GLU A 425 -4.47 6.29 4.27
C GLU A 425 -5.11 7.41 5.11
N TYR A 426 -6.17 8.02 4.58
CA TYR A 426 -7.01 9.00 5.27
C TYR A 426 -7.64 8.42 6.54
N ALA A 427 -8.26 7.25 6.44
CA ALA A 427 -8.90 6.62 7.59
C ALA A 427 -7.89 6.17 8.66
N LEU A 428 -6.69 5.72 8.27
CA LEU A 428 -5.60 5.43 9.20
C LEU A 428 -5.04 6.67 9.89
N ALA A 429 -4.96 7.81 9.19
CA ALA A 429 -4.64 9.09 9.82
C ALA A 429 -5.72 9.51 10.84
N LEU A 430 -7.00 9.24 10.56
CA LEU A 430 -8.10 9.47 11.50
C LEU A 430 -8.05 8.53 12.72
N VAL A 431 -7.63 7.28 12.55
CA VAL A 431 -7.32 6.38 13.68
C VAL A 431 -6.18 6.96 14.53
N GLU A 432 -5.11 7.45 13.91
CA GLU A 432 -3.99 8.07 14.64
C GLU A 432 -4.43 9.32 15.43
N GLN A 433 -5.29 10.18 14.86
CA GLN A 433 -5.82 11.35 15.58
C GLN A 433 -6.76 10.98 16.75
N LEU A 434 -7.48 9.85 16.67
CA LEU A 434 -8.46 9.44 17.69
C LEU A 434 -7.88 8.52 18.79
N TYR A 435 -6.87 7.73 18.45
CA TYR A 435 -6.34 6.63 19.28
C TYR A 435 -4.82 6.59 19.40
N GLY A 436 -4.10 7.44 18.67
CA GLY A 436 -2.64 7.42 18.61
C GLY A 436 -2.07 6.44 17.59
N LYS A 437 -0.79 6.64 17.27
CA LYS A 437 -0.09 5.96 16.18
C LYS A 437 -0.08 4.43 16.29
N GLU A 438 0.15 3.89 17.49
CA GLU A 438 0.19 2.44 17.76
C GLU A 438 -1.10 1.73 17.30
N LYS A 439 -2.27 2.32 17.57
CA LYS A 439 -3.55 1.77 17.11
C LYS A 439 -3.72 1.87 15.60
N SER A 440 -3.16 2.89 14.97
CA SER A 440 -3.16 3.00 13.50
C SER A 440 -2.29 1.92 12.85
N GLU A 441 -1.09 1.66 13.40
CA GLU A 441 -0.20 0.59 12.94
C GLU A 441 -0.82 -0.82 13.16
N GLU A 442 -1.49 -1.04 14.30
CA GLU A 442 -2.27 -2.25 14.58
C GLU A 442 -3.38 -2.50 13.54
N VAL A 443 -4.14 -1.46 13.18
CA VAL A 443 -5.23 -1.55 12.19
C VAL A 443 -4.69 -1.66 10.76
N ALA A 444 -3.56 -1.03 10.45
CA ALA A 444 -2.92 -1.07 9.13
C ALA A 444 -2.39 -2.46 8.75
N GLY A 445 -1.84 -3.20 9.72
CA GLY A 445 -1.24 -4.53 9.48
C GLY A 445 -2.19 -5.51 8.77
N PRO A 446 -3.38 -5.83 9.33
CA PRO A 446 -4.35 -6.75 8.72
C PRO A 446 -4.99 -6.24 7.42
N LEU A 447 -4.80 -4.97 7.05
CA LEU A 447 -5.26 -4.43 5.77
C LEU A 447 -4.29 -4.75 4.62
N TYR A 448 -3.00 -4.95 4.91
CA TYR A 448 -1.93 -5.08 3.92
C TYR A 448 -1.93 -3.92 2.90
N VAL A 449 -1.96 -2.69 3.43
CA VAL A 449 -1.92 -1.44 2.66
C VAL A 449 -0.70 -1.42 1.72
N ARG A 450 -0.85 -0.76 0.56
CA ARG A 450 0.19 -0.66 -0.46
C ARG A 450 1.43 0.10 0.07
N PRO A 451 2.65 -0.50 0.08
CA PRO A 451 3.83 0.16 0.65
C PRO A 451 4.31 1.41 -0.10
N GLN A 452 3.99 1.51 -1.40
CA GLN A 452 4.33 2.64 -2.25
C GLN A 452 3.09 3.04 -3.07
N PRO A 453 2.26 3.97 -2.57
CA PRO A 453 1.19 4.57 -3.36
C PRO A 453 1.76 5.41 -4.52
N GLY A 454 1.03 5.55 -5.62
CA GLY A 454 1.42 6.39 -6.76
C GLY A 454 2.42 5.79 -7.77
N VAL A 455 2.94 4.58 -7.54
CA VAL A 455 3.70 3.82 -8.58
C VAL A 455 2.79 2.88 -9.37
N ASP A 456 3.26 2.28 -10.46
CA ASP A 456 2.53 1.23 -11.20
C ASP A 456 2.21 0.02 -10.30
N TYR A 457 1.01 -0.55 -10.40
CA TYR A 457 0.70 -1.83 -9.77
C TYR A 457 1.28 -3.01 -10.56
N VAL A 458 1.51 -4.13 -9.86
CA VAL A 458 2.07 -5.35 -10.44
C VAL A 458 1.03 -6.45 -10.40
N ILE A 459 0.93 -7.20 -11.52
CA ILE A 459 0.16 -8.42 -11.64
C ILE A 459 1.19 -9.55 -11.84
N ASP A 460 1.19 -10.54 -10.95
CA ASP A 460 1.98 -11.76 -11.17
C ASP A 460 1.17 -12.72 -12.06
N GLU A 461 1.42 -12.67 -13.37
CA GLU A 461 0.69 -13.46 -14.36
C GLU A 461 1.43 -14.75 -14.77
N PHE A 462 0.72 -15.87 -14.66
CA PHE A 462 1.14 -17.22 -15.02
C PHE A 462 0.19 -17.80 -16.08
N ASN A 463 0.69 -18.73 -16.90
CA ASN A 463 -0.11 -19.46 -17.90
C ASN A 463 -1.01 -18.55 -18.74
N SER A 464 -0.47 -17.40 -19.19
CA SER A 464 -1.25 -16.30 -19.76
C SER A 464 -2.16 -16.74 -20.92
N VAL A 465 -3.43 -16.31 -20.88
CA VAL A 465 -4.40 -16.51 -21.95
C VAL A 465 -5.20 -15.22 -22.20
N GLU A 466 -5.73 -15.11 -23.41
CA GLU A 466 -6.78 -14.15 -23.72
C GLU A 466 -8.09 -14.51 -22.99
N TRP A 467 -8.72 -13.53 -22.36
CA TRP A 467 -9.94 -13.72 -21.57
C TRP A 467 -11.18 -13.77 -22.47
N LYS A 468 -11.76 -14.96 -22.63
CA LYS A 468 -12.95 -15.21 -23.47
C LYS A 468 -14.20 -14.53 -22.91
N CYS A 469 -14.42 -13.28 -23.31
CA CYS A 469 -15.56 -12.46 -22.91
C CYS A 469 -16.54 -12.28 -24.08
N SER A 470 -17.83 -12.19 -23.78
CA SER A 470 -18.85 -11.80 -24.77
C SER A 470 -18.69 -10.31 -25.13
N GLY A 471 -18.77 -10.01 -26.42
CA GLY A 471 -18.66 -8.63 -26.92
C GLY A 471 -17.24 -8.10 -27.08
N THR A 472 -16.25 -8.95 -27.41
CA THR A 472 -15.07 -8.47 -28.14
C THR A 472 -15.53 -7.66 -29.38
N PRO A 473 -15.02 -6.44 -29.61
CA PRO A 473 -15.44 -5.66 -30.76
C PRO A 473 -15.11 -6.38 -32.07
N GLN A 474 -16.11 -6.62 -32.92
CA GLN A 474 -15.83 -6.86 -34.33
C GLN A 474 -15.32 -5.56 -34.94
N GLU A 475 -14.16 -5.61 -35.60
CA GLU A 475 -13.63 -4.45 -36.31
C GLU A 475 -14.61 -4.00 -37.42
N GLY A 476 -14.92 -2.70 -37.46
CA GLY A 476 -15.44 -2.07 -38.68
C GLY A 476 -16.97 -1.92 -38.84
N ILE A 477 -17.65 -1.24 -37.90
CA ILE A 477 -18.82 -0.41 -38.26
C ILE A 477 -18.66 1.01 -37.67
N PRO A 478 -18.16 1.99 -38.47
CA PRO A 478 -18.15 3.39 -38.05
C PRO A 478 -19.58 3.91 -37.87
N GLY A 479 -19.90 4.45 -36.69
CA GLY A 479 -21.17 5.13 -36.41
C GLY A 479 -22.17 4.41 -35.50
N GLN A 480 -21.88 3.19 -35.02
CA GLN A 480 -22.59 2.62 -33.87
C GLN A 480 -21.82 2.87 -32.57
N GLY A 481 -22.55 3.19 -31.49
CA GLY A 481 -21.97 3.56 -30.20
C GLY A 481 -21.28 2.39 -29.49
N LEU A 482 -20.13 2.67 -28.88
CA LEU A 482 -19.28 1.69 -28.19
C LEU A 482 -20.03 1.03 -27.01
N LEU A 483 -20.43 -0.23 -27.18
CA LEU A 483 -21.22 -0.99 -26.19
C LEU A 483 -20.68 -2.41 -25.93
N SER A 484 -19.35 -2.54 -25.84
CA SER A 484 -18.66 -3.72 -25.26
C SER A 484 -18.86 -3.78 -23.73
N LYS A 485 -20.12 -4.01 -23.31
CA LYS A 485 -20.53 -4.08 -21.90
C LYS A 485 -20.26 -5.47 -21.31
N HIS A 486 -19.00 -5.74 -20.96
CA HIS A 486 -18.62 -6.96 -20.25
C HIS A 486 -19.49 -7.18 -19.01
N LYS A 487 -20.09 -8.35 -18.90
CA LYS A 487 -21.05 -8.72 -17.86
C LYS A 487 -20.28 -9.32 -16.69
N VAL A 488 -20.28 -8.64 -15.55
CA VAL A 488 -19.58 -9.10 -14.35
C VAL A 488 -20.62 -9.47 -13.28
N LEU A 489 -20.46 -10.63 -12.66
CA LEU A 489 -21.20 -11.01 -11.46
C LEU A 489 -20.32 -10.77 -10.23
N VAL A 490 -20.80 -9.94 -9.30
CA VAL A 490 -20.22 -9.79 -7.97
C VAL A 490 -21.22 -10.35 -6.95
N PRO A 491 -21.07 -11.61 -6.52
CA PRO A 491 -21.94 -12.18 -5.51
C PRO A 491 -21.51 -11.70 -4.12
N VAL A 492 -22.48 -11.35 -3.28
CA VAL A 492 -22.27 -10.77 -1.95
C VAL A 492 -23.11 -11.50 -0.90
N ALA A 493 -22.56 -11.63 0.29
CA ALA A 493 -23.11 -12.38 1.42
C ALA A 493 -23.09 -11.54 2.70
N ASN A 494 -23.97 -11.86 3.65
CA ASN A 494 -23.82 -11.32 5.00
C ASN A 494 -22.44 -11.72 5.54
N GLY A 495 -21.68 -10.73 6.02
CA GLY A 495 -20.29 -10.94 6.44
C GLY A 495 -19.23 -10.77 5.35
N SER A 496 -19.60 -10.43 4.10
CA SER A 496 -18.64 -10.02 3.06
C SER A 496 -17.90 -8.74 3.45
N GLU A 497 -16.69 -8.57 2.93
CA GLU A 497 -15.85 -7.39 3.17
C GLU A 497 -16.27 -6.20 2.28
N GLU A 498 -16.60 -5.07 2.91
CA GLU A 498 -17.17 -3.88 2.26
C GLU A 498 -16.21 -3.19 1.27
N MET A 499 -14.94 -2.97 1.64
CA MET A 499 -13.98 -2.31 0.76
C MET A 499 -13.67 -3.18 -0.47
N GLU A 500 -13.53 -4.49 -0.27
CA GLU A 500 -13.29 -5.45 -1.35
C GLU A 500 -14.47 -5.52 -2.32
N ALA A 501 -15.71 -5.58 -1.80
CA ALA A 501 -16.91 -5.60 -2.63
C ALA A 501 -17.10 -4.29 -3.40
N LEU A 502 -16.89 -3.14 -2.76
CA LEU A 502 -17.14 -1.84 -3.36
C LEU A 502 -16.06 -1.42 -4.36
N ASN A 503 -14.78 -1.73 -4.13
CA ASN A 503 -13.73 -1.56 -5.16
C ASN A 503 -14.08 -2.35 -6.42
N LEU A 504 -14.56 -3.60 -6.29
CA LEU A 504 -14.99 -4.40 -7.45
C LEU A 504 -16.19 -3.77 -8.16
N ILE A 505 -17.19 -3.24 -7.44
CA ILE A 505 -18.41 -2.71 -8.06
C ILE A 505 -18.14 -1.34 -8.71
N ASP A 506 -17.52 -0.42 -7.99
CA ASP A 506 -17.25 0.96 -8.42
C ASP A 506 -16.30 0.99 -9.63
N ILE A 507 -15.10 0.42 -9.48
CA ILE A 507 -14.02 0.54 -10.47
C ILE A 507 -14.39 -0.17 -11.79
N LEU A 508 -15.10 -1.31 -11.72
CA LEU A 508 -15.58 -2.00 -12.92
C LEU A 508 -16.76 -1.25 -13.59
N ARG A 509 -17.62 -0.57 -12.83
CA ARG A 509 -18.66 0.31 -13.41
C ARG A 509 -18.06 1.57 -14.03
N ARG A 510 -17.03 2.20 -13.44
CA ARG A 510 -16.21 3.27 -14.06
C ARG A 510 -15.50 2.79 -15.34
N ALA A 511 -15.10 1.52 -15.38
CA ALA A 511 -14.53 0.92 -16.58
C ALA A 511 -15.54 0.78 -17.73
N GLY A 512 -16.85 0.72 -17.42
CA GLY A 512 -17.94 0.50 -18.38
C GLY A 512 -18.53 -0.90 -18.34
N ALA A 513 -18.13 -1.75 -17.38
CA ALA A 513 -18.67 -3.08 -17.22
C ALA A 513 -20.12 -3.05 -16.71
N ASN A 514 -20.92 -4.00 -17.18
CA ASN A 514 -22.26 -4.26 -16.68
C ASN A 514 -22.18 -5.15 -15.43
N VAL A 515 -21.80 -4.54 -14.30
CA VAL A 515 -21.67 -5.22 -13.01
C VAL A 515 -23.04 -5.46 -12.38
N THR A 516 -23.43 -6.73 -12.29
CA THR A 516 -24.58 -7.22 -11.55
C THR A 516 -24.12 -7.67 -10.16
N VAL A 517 -24.63 -7.00 -9.12
CA VAL A 517 -24.45 -7.41 -7.72
C VAL A 517 -25.54 -8.42 -7.36
N ALA A 518 -25.18 -9.58 -6.83
CA ALA A 518 -26.14 -10.64 -6.49
C ALA A 518 -26.06 -11.06 -5.03
N SER A 519 -27.17 -11.00 -4.30
CA SER A 519 -27.24 -11.52 -2.93
C SER A 519 -27.35 -13.05 -2.94
N VAL A 520 -26.57 -13.72 -2.08
CA VAL A 520 -26.73 -15.15 -1.76
C VAL A 520 -27.58 -15.41 -0.50
N GLU A 521 -28.26 -14.37 0.00
CA GLU A 521 -29.18 -14.44 1.13
C GLU A 521 -30.63 -14.70 0.67
N ASP A 522 -31.59 -14.57 1.59
CA ASP A 522 -33.03 -14.57 1.31
C ASP A 522 -33.57 -13.22 0.81
N LYS A 523 -32.73 -12.17 0.85
CA LYS A 523 -33.07 -10.77 0.56
C LYS A 523 -31.95 -10.03 -0.17
N LEU A 524 -32.29 -8.92 -0.85
CA LEU A 524 -31.32 -8.06 -1.54
C LEU A 524 -30.40 -7.27 -0.60
N GLN A 525 -30.84 -6.97 0.64
CA GLN A 525 -30.03 -6.23 1.61
C GLN A 525 -29.02 -7.16 2.29
N VAL A 526 -27.74 -6.93 2.01
CA VAL A 526 -26.59 -7.60 2.61
C VAL A 526 -25.94 -6.70 3.66
N VAL A 527 -25.63 -7.28 4.82
CA VAL A 527 -24.90 -6.62 5.91
C VAL A 527 -23.44 -7.06 5.87
N THR A 528 -22.51 -6.13 5.65
CA THR A 528 -21.07 -6.42 5.55
C THR A 528 -20.41 -6.70 6.90
N ARG A 529 -19.08 -6.86 6.93
CA ARG A 529 -18.42 -7.87 7.77
C ARG A 529 -18.73 -7.82 9.26
N ARG A 530 -18.82 -6.63 9.86
CA ARG A 530 -19.09 -6.45 11.30
C ARG A 530 -19.90 -5.20 11.69
N HIS A 531 -19.90 -4.14 10.88
CA HIS A 531 -20.31 -2.81 11.35
C HIS A 531 -21.37 -2.13 10.47
N LYS A 532 -22.35 -2.91 10.01
CA LYS A 532 -23.62 -2.44 9.42
C LYS A 532 -23.53 -1.59 8.14
N PHE A 533 -22.47 -1.66 7.35
CA PHE A 533 -22.56 -1.14 5.99
C PHE A 533 -23.57 -2.02 5.22
N ASN A 534 -24.71 -1.45 4.86
CA ASN A 534 -25.82 -2.18 4.25
C ASN A 534 -25.77 -1.98 2.74
N LEU A 535 -25.36 -3.00 1.98
CA LEU A 535 -25.39 -2.99 0.53
C LEU A 535 -26.72 -3.57 0.02
N ILE A 536 -27.39 -2.90 -0.91
CA ILE A 536 -28.50 -3.49 -1.66
C ILE A 536 -27.96 -4.08 -2.97
N ALA A 537 -28.06 -5.40 -3.11
CA ALA A 537 -27.77 -6.11 -4.34
C ALA A 537 -28.79 -5.79 -5.45
N ASP A 538 -28.41 -5.94 -6.72
CA ASP A 538 -29.29 -5.72 -7.86
C ASP A 538 -30.33 -6.85 -7.99
N ILE A 539 -29.94 -8.09 -7.68
CA ILE A 539 -30.77 -9.32 -7.80
C ILE A 539 -30.41 -10.39 -6.75
N MET A 540 -31.20 -11.45 -6.68
CA MET A 540 -30.87 -12.71 -5.97
C MET A 540 -29.97 -13.61 -6.84
N VAL A 541 -29.17 -14.48 -6.22
CA VAL A 541 -28.26 -15.40 -6.94
C VAL A 541 -29.01 -16.39 -7.84
N GLU A 542 -30.24 -16.78 -7.52
CA GLU A 542 -31.12 -17.60 -8.35
C GLU A 542 -31.50 -16.91 -9.67
N GLU A 543 -31.63 -15.58 -9.66
CA GLU A 543 -31.87 -14.77 -10.86
C GLU A 543 -30.58 -14.45 -11.63
N ALA A 544 -29.43 -14.48 -10.94
CA ALA A 544 -28.12 -14.45 -11.58
C ALA A 544 -27.84 -15.77 -12.32
N ALA A 545 -28.22 -16.91 -11.74
CA ALA A 545 -27.97 -18.24 -12.30
C ALA A 545 -28.64 -18.50 -13.66
N LYS A 546 -29.65 -17.71 -14.00
CA LYS A 546 -30.37 -17.74 -15.29
C LYS A 546 -29.66 -16.92 -16.39
N ARG A 547 -28.51 -16.31 -16.09
CA ARG A 547 -27.77 -15.38 -16.96
C ARG A 547 -26.39 -15.94 -17.29
N GLU A 548 -25.76 -15.38 -18.32
CA GLU A 548 -24.33 -15.57 -18.57
C GLU A 548 -23.54 -14.32 -18.23
N PHE A 549 -22.37 -14.55 -17.63
CA PHE A 549 -21.38 -13.54 -17.30
C PHE A 549 -20.05 -13.85 -17.99
N ASP A 550 -19.27 -12.81 -18.21
CA ASP A 550 -17.91 -12.88 -18.73
C ASP A 550 -16.91 -13.10 -17.59
N LEU A 551 -17.21 -12.52 -16.42
CA LEU A 551 -16.46 -12.69 -15.17
C LEU A 551 -17.40 -12.95 -13.99
N ILE A 552 -17.03 -13.89 -13.11
CA ILE A 552 -17.59 -14.00 -11.76
C ILE A 552 -16.46 -13.68 -10.77
N VAL A 553 -16.59 -12.61 -9.99
CA VAL A 553 -15.52 -12.18 -9.07
C VAL A 553 -16.06 -11.85 -7.68
N MET A 554 -15.43 -12.39 -6.64
CA MET A 554 -16.00 -12.45 -5.29
C MET A 554 -15.17 -11.71 -4.25
N PRO A 555 -15.78 -10.87 -3.39
CA PRO A 555 -15.12 -10.34 -2.20
C PRO A 555 -14.83 -11.45 -1.18
N GLY A 556 -13.93 -11.19 -0.25
CA GLY A 556 -13.66 -11.99 0.93
C GLY A 556 -14.51 -11.59 2.12
N GLY A 557 -13.87 -11.50 3.29
CA GLY A 557 -14.54 -11.40 4.59
C GLY A 557 -15.01 -12.78 5.06
N LEU A 558 -14.44 -13.30 6.15
CA LEU A 558 -14.56 -14.73 6.51
C LEU A 558 -16.01 -15.27 6.56
N PRO A 559 -17.00 -14.64 7.24
CA PRO A 559 -18.35 -15.20 7.28
C PRO A 559 -19.05 -15.12 5.90
N GLY A 560 -18.79 -14.06 5.14
CA GLY A 560 -19.26 -13.93 3.77
C GLY A 560 -18.68 -15.02 2.87
N ALA A 561 -17.37 -15.27 2.94
CA ALA A 561 -16.70 -16.35 2.19
C ALA A 561 -17.24 -17.74 2.56
N GLN A 562 -17.52 -18.01 3.84
CA GLN A 562 -18.17 -19.26 4.28
C GLN A 562 -19.59 -19.41 3.72
N LYS A 563 -20.37 -18.33 3.70
CA LYS A 563 -21.71 -18.30 3.10
C LYS A 563 -21.69 -18.45 1.58
N LEU A 564 -20.78 -17.77 0.87
CA LEU A 564 -20.55 -17.93 -0.57
C LEU A 564 -20.19 -19.38 -0.91
N SER A 565 -19.29 -20.00 -0.14
CA SER A 565 -18.83 -21.39 -0.34
C SER A 565 -19.91 -22.45 -0.07
N SER A 566 -20.82 -22.19 0.86
CA SER A 566 -21.96 -23.07 1.16
C SER A 566 -23.17 -22.85 0.24
N THR A 567 -23.20 -21.77 -0.53
CA THR A 567 -24.28 -21.46 -1.48
C THR A 567 -24.12 -22.31 -2.75
N LYS A 568 -24.79 -23.46 -2.79
CA LYS A 568 -24.69 -24.42 -3.92
C LYS A 568 -24.91 -23.77 -5.30
N VAL A 569 -25.89 -22.87 -5.42
CA VAL A 569 -26.20 -22.17 -6.69
C VAL A 569 -24.98 -21.40 -7.22
N LEU A 570 -24.24 -20.71 -6.35
CA LEU A 570 -23.02 -19.99 -6.72
C LEU A 570 -21.88 -20.97 -7.06
N VAL A 571 -21.71 -22.04 -6.29
CA VAL A 571 -20.68 -23.07 -6.55
C VAL A 571 -20.89 -23.75 -7.90
N ASP A 572 -22.14 -24.06 -8.26
CA ASP A 572 -22.50 -24.64 -9.57
C ASP A 572 -22.16 -23.66 -10.71
N LEU A 573 -22.41 -22.36 -10.52
CA LEU A 573 -22.06 -21.31 -11.50
C LEU A 573 -20.54 -21.16 -11.67
N LEU A 574 -19.78 -21.14 -10.56
CA LEU A 574 -18.32 -21.04 -10.60
C LEU A 574 -17.69 -22.23 -11.33
N LYS A 575 -18.19 -23.45 -11.08
CA LYS A 575 -17.74 -24.66 -11.79
C LYS A 575 -18.04 -24.57 -13.29
N LYS A 576 -19.27 -24.20 -13.67
CA LYS A 576 -19.64 -23.96 -15.08
C LYS A 576 -18.78 -22.87 -15.74
N GLN A 577 -18.45 -21.79 -15.03
CA GLN A 577 -17.61 -20.69 -15.52
C GLN A 577 -16.17 -21.17 -15.79
N ALA A 578 -15.59 -21.93 -14.85
CA ALA A 578 -14.25 -22.51 -14.99
C ALA A 578 -14.18 -23.58 -16.08
N GLU A 579 -15.16 -24.49 -16.15
CA GLU A 579 -15.31 -25.52 -17.20
C GLU A 579 -15.45 -24.89 -18.61
N SER A 580 -16.11 -23.73 -18.70
CA SER A 580 -16.23 -22.95 -19.94
C SER A 580 -14.95 -22.20 -20.33
N ASN A 581 -13.89 -22.28 -19.51
CA ASN A 581 -12.67 -21.47 -19.61
C ASN A 581 -12.98 -19.96 -19.71
N LYS A 582 -14.03 -19.49 -19.02
CA LYS A 582 -14.32 -18.07 -18.85
C LYS A 582 -13.61 -17.53 -17.59
N PRO A 583 -13.32 -16.22 -17.52
CA PRO A 583 -12.77 -15.59 -16.32
C PRO A 583 -13.59 -15.82 -15.04
N TYR A 584 -12.89 -16.06 -13.93
CA TYR A 584 -13.44 -16.02 -12.57
C TYR A 584 -12.36 -15.66 -11.55
N GLY A 585 -12.74 -15.22 -10.35
CA GLY A 585 -11.77 -14.82 -9.34
C GLY A 585 -12.31 -14.54 -7.94
N ALA A 586 -11.39 -14.31 -7.00
CA ALA A 586 -11.73 -14.00 -5.61
C ALA A 586 -10.61 -13.26 -4.87
N ILE A 587 -10.95 -12.48 -3.84
CA ILE A 587 -9.98 -11.77 -2.98
C ILE A 587 -10.04 -12.25 -1.53
N CYS A 588 -8.93 -12.11 -0.80
CA CYS A 588 -8.85 -12.25 0.64
C CYS A 588 -9.23 -13.67 1.12
N ALA A 589 -10.32 -13.83 1.85
CA ALA A 589 -10.74 -15.14 2.35
C ALA A 589 -11.31 -16.06 1.25
N SER A 590 -11.87 -15.50 0.18
CA SER A 590 -12.66 -16.29 -0.78
C SER A 590 -11.86 -17.22 -1.70
N PRO A 591 -10.57 -16.99 -2.06
CA PRO A 591 -9.73 -18.03 -2.67
C PRO A 591 -9.63 -19.29 -1.80
N ALA A 592 -9.30 -19.13 -0.52
CA ALA A 592 -9.10 -20.25 0.41
C ALA A 592 -10.41 -20.94 0.84
N TYR A 593 -11.51 -20.20 0.99
CA TYR A 593 -12.79 -20.75 1.47
C TYR A 593 -13.77 -21.14 0.35
N VAL A 594 -13.71 -20.50 -0.83
CA VAL A 594 -14.63 -20.76 -1.95
C VAL A 594 -13.94 -21.46 -3.12
N LEU A 595 -12.73 -21.07 -3.51
CA LEU A 595 -12.09 -21.62 -4.71
C LEU A 595 -11.34 -22.93 -4.44
N GLU A 596 -10.51 -23.00 -3.39
CA GLU A 596 -9.75 -24.20 -3.02
C GLU A 596 -10.67 -25.42 -2.73
N PRO A 597 -11.68 -25.34 -1.82
CA PRO A 597 -12.39 -26.54 -1.37
C PRO A 597 -13.33 -27.12 -2.43
N HIS A 598 -13.68 -26.30 -3.43
CA HIS A 598 -14.49 -26.71 -4.58
C HIS A 598 -13.65 -27.16 -5.79
N GLY A 599 -12.32 -27.23 -5.64
CA GLY A 599 -11.38 -27.74 -6.63
C GLY A 599 -11.03 -26.76 -7.76
N LEU A 600 -11.43 -25.49 -7.64
CA LEU A 600 -11.24 -24.48 -8.70
C LEU A 600 -9.78 -24.03 -8.81
N LEU A 601 -9.00 -24.11 -7.73
CA LEU A 601 -7.56 -23.80 -7.73
C LEU A 601 -6.66 -24.99 -8.16
N LYS A 602 -7.23 -26.12 -8.60
CA LYS A 602 -6.46 -27.33 -8.91
C LYS A 602 -5.49 -27.09 -10.08
N GLY A 603 -4.18 -27.09 -9.77
CA GLY A 603 -3.13 -26.84 -10.76
C GLY A 603 -3.04 -25.37 -11.19
N LYS A 604 -3.50 -24.45 -10.33
CA LYS A 604 -3.48 -23.00 -10.54
C LYS A 604 -2.74 -22.31 -9.42
N LYS A 605 -1.94 -21.29 -9.76
CA LYS A 605 -1.36 -20.38 -8.78
C LYS A 605 -2.40 -19.37 -8.29
N ALA A 606 -2.37 -19.09 -7.00
CA ALA A 606 -3.26 -18.14 -6.36
C ALA A 606 -2.58 -17.42 -5.19
N THR A 607 -3.15 -16.28 -4.82
CA THR A 607 -2.90 -15.59 -3.55
C THR A 607 -4.20 -15.54 -2.72
N SER A 608 -4.07 -15.30 -1.41
CA SER A 608 -5.20 -15.20 -0.49
C SER A 608 -4.82 -14.38 0.74
N PHE A 609 -5.78 -14.15 1.65
CA PHE A 609 -5.53 -13.50 2.93
C PHE A 609 -4.44 -14.27 3.70
N PRO A 610 -3.30 -13.67 4.09
CA PRO A 610 -2.15 -14.45 4.56
C PRO A 610 -2.39 -15.36 5.77
N PRO A 611 -3.20 -15.00 6.77
CA PRO A 611 -3.64 -15.93 7.82
C PRO A 611 -4.34 -17.21 7.31
N MET A 612 -4.83 -17.22 6.07
CA MET A 612 -5.50 -18.32 5.38
C MET A 612 -4.68 -18.93 4.24
N ALA A 613 -3.48 -18.40 3.94
CA ALA A 613 -2.60 -18.91 2.89
C ALA A 613 -2.25 -20.39 3.08
N HIS A 614 -2.13 -20.83 4.34
CA HIS A 614 -1.87 -22.21 4.73
C HIS A 614 -2.97 -23.21 4.29
N LEU A 615 -4.14 -22.73 3.86
CA LEU A 615 -5.24 -23.55 3.35
C LEU A 615 -5.12 -23.84 1.85
N LEU A 616 -4.28 -23.12 1.11
CA LEU A 616 -4.07 -23.36 -0.33
C LEU A 616 -3.12 -24.54 -0.55
N THR A 617 -3.38 -25.37 -1.56
CA THR A 617 -2.50 -26.49 -1.94
C THR A 617 -1.19 -26.00 -2.58
N ASP A 618 -1.25 -24.94 -3.40
CA ASP A 618 -0.07 -24.24 -3.91
C ASP A 618 0.06 -22.87 -3.24
N GLN A 619 1.10 -22.71 -2.43
CA GLN A 619 1.37 -21.47 -1.67
C GLN A 619 2.44 -20.60 -2.35
N SER A 620 2.97 -21.00 -3.51
CA SER A 620 4.10 -20.36 -4.19
C SER A 620 3.84 -18.95 -4.76
N ALA A 621 2.60 -18.47 -4.69
CA ALA A 621 2.20 -17.11 -5.05
C ALA A 621 1.43 -16.38 -3.92
N CYS A 622 1.43 -16.89 -2.69
CA CYS A 622 0.71 -16.26 -1.57
C CYS A 622 1.27 -14.90 -1.14
N ASP A 623 2.51 -14.56 -1.54
CA ASP A 623 3.06 -13.24 -1.27
C ASP A 623 2.61 -12.14 -2.25
N SER A 624 2.25 -12.53 -3.46
CA SER A 624 1.75 -11.64 -4.51
C SER A 624 0.49 -10.88 -4.09
N ARG A 625 0.38 -9.61 -4.49
CA ARG A 625 -0.80 -8.77 -4.20
C ARG A 625 -1.97 -9.09 -5.11
N VAL A 626 -1.69 -9.37 -6.39
CA VAL A 626 -2.64 -9.86 -7.40
C VAL A 626 -1.95 -10.95 -8.22
N VAL A 627 -2.63 -12.08 -8.42
CA VAL A 627 -2.15 -13.22 -9.22
C VAL A 627 -3.15 -13.51 -10.32
N VAL A 628 -2.69 -13.66 -11.56
CA VAL A 628 -3.46 -14.21 -12.68
C VAL A 628 -2.88 -15.57 -13.04
N ASP A 629 -3.72 -16.59 -13.19
CA ASP A 629 -3.32 -17.87 -13.77
C ASP A 629 -4.31 -18.27 -14.87
N GLY A 630 -4.00 -17.90 -16.12
CA GLY A 630 -4.90 -18.02 -17.25
C GLY A 630 -6.22 -17.27 -17.04
N ASN A 631 -7.32 -18.00 -16.84
CA ASN A 631 -8.65 -17.44 -16.58
C ASN A 631 -9.00 -17.27 -15.08
N LEU A 632 -8.10 -17.65 -14.17
CA LEU A 632 -8.22 -17.34 -12.74
C LEU A 632 -7.59 -15.98 -12.45
N ILE A 633 -8.21 -15.17 -11.59
CA ILE A 633 -7.55 -14.05 -10.91
C ILE A 633 -7.80 -14.08 -9.39
N THR A 634 -6.78 -13.79 -8.58
CA THR A 634 -6.90 -13.71 -7.12
C THR A 634 -6.14 -12.51 -6.54
N SER A 635 -6.52 -12.06 -5.33
CA SER A 635 -5.85 -10.96 -4.62
C SER A 635 -5.82 -11.16 -3.10
N LYS A 636 -4.86 -10.49 -2.45
CA LYS A 636 -4.38 -10.79 -1.09
C LYS A 636 -5.32 -10.30 0.02
N ALA A 637 -5.76 -9.04 0.03
CA ALA A 637 -6.37 -8.40 1.20
C ALA A 637 -7.15 -7.11 0.86
N PRO A 638 -7.86 -6.46 1.80
CA PRO A 638 -8.63 -5.23 1.51
C PRO A 638 -7.76 -4.11 0.94
N GLY A 639 -6.55 -3.94 1.48
CA GLY A 639 -5.57 -2.97 1.01
C GLY A 639 -4.95 -3.30 -0.36
N SER A 640 -5.33 -4.41 -1.01
CA SER A 640 -5.02 -4.74 -2.42
C SER A 640 -6.27 -4.86 -3.31
N ALA A 641 -7.43 -4.39 -2.85
CA ALA A 641 -8.69 -4.43 -3.60
C ALA A 641 -8.69 -3.49 -4.82
N THR A 642 -8.01 -2.34 -4.73
CA THR A 642 -7.89 -1.40 -5.85
C THR A 642 -6.99 -1.98 -6.95
N GLU A 643 -5.83 -2.57 -6.62
CA GLU A 643 -5.01 -3.31 -7.60
C GLU A 643 -5.81 -4.47 -8.25
N PHE A 644 -6.59 -5.21 -7.46
CA PHE A 644 -7.38 -6.33 -7.96
C PHE A 644 -8.42 -5.87 -9.00
N ALA A 645 -9.18 -4.83 -8.69
CA ALA A 645 -10.15 -4.27 -9.62
C ALA A 645 -9.48 -3.67 -10.86
N LEU A 646 -8.36 -2.95 -10.72
CA LEU A 646 -7.62 -2.39 -11.86
C LEU A 646 -7.01 -3.48 -12.75
N ALA A 647 -6.50 -4.57 -12.18
CA ALA A 647 -6.04 -5.74 -12.94
C ALA A 647 -7.18 -6.41 -13.72
N ILE A 648 -8.39 -6.45 -13.17
CA ILE A 648 -9.58 -6.91 -13.90
C ILE A 648 -9.93 -5.94 -15.04
N VAL A 649 -9.88 -4.62 -14.80
CA VAL A 649 -10.05 -3.62 -15.88
C VAL A 649 -9.01 -3.82 -16.97
N GLU A 650 -7.77 -4.14 -16.62
CA GLU A 650 -6.69 -4.38 -17.57
C GLU A 650 -6.91 -5.65 -18.42
N LYS A 651 -7.34 -6.76 -17.81
CA LYS A 651 -7.63 -8.01 -18.54
C LYS A 651 -8.93 -7.98 -19.36
N LEU A 652 -9.85 -7.05 -19.07
CA LEU A 652 -11.12 -6.87 -19.82
C LEU A 652 -11.05 -5.74 -20.87
N PHE A 653 -10.50 -4.58 -20.52
CA PHE A 653 -10.54 -3.33 -21.32
C PHE A 653 -9.14 -2.82 -21.73
N GLY A 654 -8.07 -3.51 -21.35
CA GLY A 654 -6.69 -3.16 -21.68
C GLY A 654 -6.01 -2.17 -20.71
N ARG A 655 -4.67 -2.18 -20.72
CA ARG A 655 -3.79 -1.38 -19.85
C ARG A 655 -4.13 0.11 -19.88
N GLU A 656 -4.42 0.68 -21.04
CA GLU A 656 -4.72 2.12 -21.18
C GLU A 656 -5.98 2.53 -20.39
N LYS A 657 -7.06 1.74 -20.47
CA LYS A 657 -8.28 2.02 -19.71
C LYS A 657 -8.05 1.83 -18.21
N ALA A 658 -7.26 0.84 -17.81
CA ALA A 658 -6.90 0.63 -16.41
C ALA A 658 -6.05 1.79 -15.85
N VAL A 659 -5.04 2.28 -16.60
CA VAL A 659 -4.26 3.48 -16.23
C VAL A 659 -5.14 4.73 -16.16
N SER A 660 -6.10 4.88 -17.07
CA SER A 660 -7.04 6.01 -17.04
C SER A 660 -7.90 6.01 -15.76
N ILE A 661 -8.38 4.84 -15.32
CA ILE A 661 -9.16 4.73 -14.08
C ILE A 661 -8.25 4.84 -12.85
N ALA A 662 -7.03 4.29 -12.87
CA ALA A 662 -6.07 4.45 -11.78
C ALA A 662 -5.78 5.93 -11.48
N LYS A 663 -5.65 6.76 -12.51
CA LYS A 663 -5.45 8.21 -12.37
C LYS A 663 -6.70 8.94 -11.88
N GLU A 664 -7.90 8.52 -12.31
CA GLU A 664 -9.17 9.04 -11.79
C GLU A 664 -9.35 8.76 -10.28
N LEU A 665 -8.87 7.61 -9.80
CA LEU A 665 -8.94 7.22 -8.40
C LEU A 665 -7.87 7.89 -7.50
N ILE A 666 -6.88 8.58 -8.09
CA ILE A 666 -5.64 9.05 -7.43
C ILE A 666 -4.75 7.87 -6.96
N PHE A 667 -4.73 6.78 -7.72
CA PHE A 667 -3.95 5.57 -7.44
C PHE A 667 -2.56 5.56 -8.12
N MET A 668 -2.44 6.29 -9.24
CA MET A 668 -1.25 6.52 -10.09
C MET A 668 -1.26 7.96 -10.61
#